data_AF-A0A817EGG1-F1
#
_entry.id   AF-A0A817EGG1-F1
#
_cell.length_a   1.000
_cell.length_b   1.000
_cell.length_c   1.000
_cell.angle_alpha   90.00
_cell.angle_beta   90.00
_cell.angle_gamma   90.00
#
_symmetry.space_group_name_H-M   'P 1'
#
loop_
_entity.id
_entity.type
_entity.pdbx_description
1 polymer ?
#
loop_
_entity_poly.entity_id
_entity_poly.type
_entity_poly.pdbx_seq_one_letter_code
_entity_poly.pdbx_strand_id
1 'polypeptide(L)'
;DLNHSNQYIAGLALCALGSICSPEMSRDLGGEVEKLMKSSNPYLKKKAVLCAVRIIRKVPEQFDVFQNSVRSLLSEKNHGVLLSAITLITEMCEQNNQALQVFRKLVPNLVRILKNLIISGYSPEHDVSGISDPFLQVRLLRLMRVLGRNDIEASEVMNDILAQVSTNTENTKNVGNAILYETVLTIMDIKSESGLRVLAVNILGRFLLNNDKNIRYVALNTLLHVVHADHSAVQRHRATIVECLKDADVSIKRRAMELCFALINSNNIRTMINEMLTFLGTCEQEFKADCTSNMFLAMDRFSPSKRWHVDQMIKVLTTAGNSVRDDIVSSLIGIISSSPELHGYTAQQLYKIIRNDITQQPLVQVALWTLGEFGDLFVSGQYQPSDDEENIQVTEDEIVNILEKILNWSISTVITREYAINALMKLSTRFPSCSDRIQSVMTVYACNMNLELQTRAVEYTSLFTKHNSIRSSIVERMPVLVSNQTSTTNNEEPTYEQEESSINGINSSSTSDIKTEPVVDLFKILDEPSSTNTGNEFNTENNLFDLLNSNNQQSVSLSNPLDDIFGNDLLSNQSINGKSSSIPSMTAIDKNGLRIIFQFERQDKILFIHSQATNSTKTPITNFVFKAAVPKTLNLELLPPTGTTIPSDNSGDLRQTIKILNPNKEKLRMRIKLNYLYNNSPISDEAELNTFSEQCYS
;
A
#
# COMPACT_ATOMS: atom_id res chain seq x y z
N ASP A 1 10.65 2.41 48.63
CA ASP A 1 9.36 1.70 48.46
C ASP A 1 9.48 0.27 47.97
N LEU A 2 10.20 -0.03 46.88
CA LEU A 2 10.32 -1.41 46.35
C LEU A 2 10.83 -2.44 47.37
N ASN A 3 11.80 -2.06 48.23
CA ASN A 3 12.34 -2.91 49.31
C ASN A 3 11.59 -2.78 50.65
N HIS A 4 10.38 -2.22 50.67
CA HIS A 4 9.61 -2.06 51.91
C HIS A 4 9.02 -3.40 52.38
N SER A 5 9.05 -3.68 53.68
CA SER A 5 8.59 -4.95 54.29
C SER A 5 7.12 -5.28 54.01
N ASN A 6 6.26 -4.25 53.99
CA ASN A 6 4.86 -4.38 53.60
C ASN A 6 4.69 -4.62 52.09
N GLN A 7 4.23 -5.81 51.72
CA GLN A 7 3.89 -6.25 50.36
C GLN A 7 2.98 -5.30 49.57
N TYR A 8 2.09 -4.55 50.23
CA TYR A 8 1.16 -3.65 49.55
C TYR A 8 1.86 -2.36 49.09
N ILE A 9 2.86 -1.89 49.84
CA ILE A 9 3.66 -0.70 49.49
C ILE A 9 4.61 -1.04 48.34
N ALA A 10 5.34 -2.16 48.44
CA ALA A 10 6.16 -2.66 47.33
C ALA A 10 5.30 -2.95 46.08
N GLY A 11 4.10 -3.53 46.26
CA GLY A 11 3.14 -3.76 45.19
C GLY A 11 2.51 -2.50 44.59
N LEU A 12 2.43 -1.39 45.33
CA LEU A 12 2.02 -0.09 44.79
C LEU A 12 3.16 0.52 43.96
N ALA A 13 4.39 0.49 44.49
CA ALA A 13 5.58 0.96 43.78
C ALA A 13 5.80 0.22 42.45
N LEU A 14 5.62 -1.10 42.40
CA LEU A 14 5.66 -1.88 41.15
C LEU A 14 4.56 -1.48 40.16
N CYS A 15 3.35 -1.14 40.63
CA CYS A 15 2.27 -0.67 39.75
C CYS A 15 2.51 0.76 39.22
N ALA A 16 3.07 1.64 40.06
CA ALA A 16 3.48 2.99 39.68
C ALA A 16 4.62 2.94 38.65
N LEU A 17 5.70 2.21 38.95
CA LEU A 17 6.83 1.99 38.06
C LEU A 17 6.35 1.45 36.71
N GLY A 18 5.60 0.35 36.71
CA GLY A 18 5.07 -0.22 35.47
C GLY A 18 4.21 0.77 34.66
N SER A 19 3.53 1.72 35.30
CA SER A 19 2.65 2.67 34.57
C SER A 19 3.36 3.92 34.07
N ILE A 20 4.36 4.41 34.81
CA ILE A 20 4.98 5.73 34.59
C ILE A 20 6.42 5.63 34.05
N CYS A 21 7.05 4.43 34.07
CA CYS A 21 8.47 4.21 33.74
C CYS A 21 9.02 5.04 32.57
N SER A 22 10.04 5.86 32.81
CA SER A 22 10.92 6.36 31.73
C SER A 22 11.88 5.24 31.29
N PRO A 23 12.50 5.31 30.08
CA PRO A 23 13.53 4.34 29.68
C PRO A 23 14.75 4.35 30.61
N GLU A 24 15.07 5.47 31.24
CA GLU A 24 16.13 5.60 32.24
C GLU A 24 15.75 4.86 33.54
N MET A 25 14.53 5.10 34.07
CA MET A 25 14.02 4.37 35.24
C MET A 25 13.92 2.86 34.98
N SER A 26 13.61 2.44 33.75
CA SER A 26 13.65 1.03 33.34
C SER A 26 15.08 0.45 33.49
N ARG A 27 16.08 1.17 32.98
CA ARG A 27 17.51 0.78 33.04
C ARG A 27 17.98 0.61 34.48
N ASP A 28 17.73 1.59 35.34
CA ASP A 28 18.21 1.60 36.73
C ASP A 28 17.47 0.60 37.64
N LEU A 29 16.15 0.47 37.48
CA LEU A 29 15.32 -0.33 38.41
C LEU A 29 15.10 -1.78 37.94
N GLY A 30 15.55 -2.14 36.73
CA GLY A 30 15.36 -3.49 36.17
C GLY A 30 15.89 -4.61 37.06
N GLY A 31 17.07 -4.43 37.68
CA GLY A 31 17.66 -5.42 38.59
C GLY A 31 16.87 -5.63 39.89
N GLU A 32 16.31 -4.56 40.47
CA GLU A 32 15.47 -4.68 41.66
C GLU A 32 14.10 -5.31 41.33
N VAL A 33 13.57 -5.10 40.12
CA VAL A 33 12.38 -5.83 39.64
C VAL A 33 12.69 -7.33 39.46
N GLU A 34 13.85 -7.70 38.91
CA GLU A 34 14.27 -9.11 38.75
C GLU A 34 14.42 -9.82 40.11
N LYS A 35 14.97 -9.13 41.10
CA LYS A 35 15.06 -9.59 42.50
C LYS A 35 13.67 -9.79 43.13
N LEU A 36 12.70 -8.90 42.85
CA LEU A 36 11.32 -9.06 43.31
C LEU A 36 10.56 -10.18 42.58
N MET A 37 10.90 -10.51 41.33
CA MET A 37 10.40 -11.71 40.64
C MET A 37 10.83 -13.02 41.32
N LYS A 38 11.98 -13.03 42.01
CA LYS A 38 12.48 -14.16 42.80
C LYS A 38 11.92 -14.25 44.22
N SER A 39 11.15 -13.25 44.68
CA SER A 39 10.51 -13.27 46.01
C SER A 39 9.53 -14.44 46.15
N SER A 40 9.34 -15.00 47.34
CA SER A 40 8.44 -16.16 47.54
C SER A 40 6.95 -15.83 47.37
N ASN A 41 6.57 -14.55 47.46
CA ASN A 41 5.18 -14.09 47.56
C ASN A 41 4.50 -13.97 46.17
N PRO A 42 3.45 -14.75 45.86
CA PRO A 42 2.76 -14.70 44.57
C PRO A 42 2.21 -13.32 44.18
N TYR A 43 1.77 -12.51 45.16
CA TYR A 43 1.25 -11.17 44.91
C TYR A 43 2.33 -10.23 44.36
N LEU A 44 3.53 -10.28 44.96
CA LEU A 44 4.69 -9.51 44.51
C LEU A 44 5.24 -10.07 43.19
N LYS A 45 5.40 -11.39 43.06
CA LYS A 45 5.81 -12.04 41.79
C LYS A 45 4.96 -11.55 40.63
N LYS A 46 3.63 -11.66 40.72
CA LYS A 46 2.69 -11.25 39.66
C LYS A 46 2.93 -9.81 39.21
N LYS A 47 3.07 -8.88 40.17
CA LYS A 47 3.28 -7.45 39.88
C LYS A 47 4.68 -7.16 39.34
N ALA A 48 5.71 -7.82 39.85
CA ALA A 48 7.09 -7.66 39.37
C ALA A 48 7.23 -8.15 37.93
N VAL A 49 6.65 -9.31 37.60
CA VAL A 49 6.62 -9.86 36.24
C VAL A 49 5.88 -8.93 35.26
N LEU A 50 4.72 -8.38 35.64
CA LEU A 50 4.00 -7.41 34.80
C LEU A 50 4.71 -6.05 34.69
N CYS A 51 5.53 -5.68 35.68
CA CYS A 51 6.42 -4.52 35.58
C CYS A 51 7.55 -4.81 34.58
N ALA A 52 8.17 -6.00 34.65
CA ALA A 52 9.20 -6.44 33.69
C ALA A 52 8.68 -6.48 32.24
N VAL A 53 7.42 -6.90 32.00
CA VAL A 53 6.77 -6.80 30.67
C VAL A 53 6.88 -5.39 30.10
N ARG A 54 6.52 -4.38 30.92
CA ARG A 54 6.48 -2.98 30.48
C ARG A 54 7.87 -2.34 30.41
N ILE A 55 8.83 -2.84 31.19
CA ILE A 55 10.25 -2.49 31.07
C ILE A 55 10.80 -2.99 29.73
N ILE A 56 10.61 -4.27 29.37
CA ILE A 56 11.10 -4.85 28.11
C ILE A 56 10.48 -4.17 26.88
N ARG A 57 9.18 -3.83 26.92
CA ARG A 57 8.53 -3.03 25.86
C ARG A 57 9.15 -1.64 25.64
N LYS A 58 9.85 -1.08 26.63
CA LYS A 58 10.49 0.25 26.56
C LYS A 58 11.99 0.17 26.32
N VAL A 59 12.65 -0.86 26.85
CA VAL A 59 14.09 -1.09 26.76
C VAL A 59 14.32 -2.58 26.47
N PRO A 60 14.28 -3.01 25.19
CA PRO A 60 14.42 -4.42 24.82
C PRO A 60 15.83 -4.97 25.13
N GLU A 61 16.83 -4.10 25.29
CA GLU A 61 18.20 -4.43 25.67
C GLU A 61 18.31 -5.14 27.04
N GLN A 62 17.35 -4.93 27.95
CA GLN A 62 17.39 -5.54 29.30
C GLN A 62 16.92 -7.01 29.34
N PHE A 63 16.77 -7.65 28.18
CA PHE A 63 16.32 -9.02 28.04
C PHE A 63 17.09 -10.03 28.92
N ASP A 64 18.42 -9.96 28.93
CA ASP A 64 19.31 -10.93 29.58
C ASP A 64 19.09 -11.02 31.10
N VAL A 65 18.74 -9.88 31.72
CA VAL A 65 18.45 -9.78 33.16
C VAL A 65 17.27 -10.68 33.53
N PHE A 66 16.20 -10.65 32.74
CA PHE A 66 14.97 -11.37 33.06
C PHE A 66 14.95 -12.82 32.57
N GLN A 67 15.74 -13.17 31.55
CA GLN A 67 15.72 -14.48 30.87
C GLN A 67 15.84 -15.68 31.82
N ASN A 68 16.77 -15.61 32.78
CA ASN A 68 17.03 -16.72 33.73
C ASN A 68 15.87 -16.91 34.72
N SER A 69 15.33 -15.81 35.24
CA SER A 69 14.21 -15.81 36.19
C SER A 69 12.91 -16.35 35.58
N VAL A 70 12.68 -16.12 34.29
CA VAL A 70 11.46 -16.55 33.59
C VAL A 70 11.31 -18.07 33.50
N ARG A 71 12.42 -18.82 33.42
CA ARG A 71 12.37 -20.30 33.37
C ARG A 71 11.81 -20.92 34.64
N SER A 72 12.10 -20.36 35.82
CA SER A 72 11.59 -20.89 37.08
C SER A 72 10.09 -20.62 37.25
N LEU A 73 9.62 -19.46 36.77
CA LEU A 73 8.21 -19.02 36.87
C LEU A 73 7.23 -19.93 36.10
N LEU A 74 7.69 -20.68 35.10
CA LEU A 74 6.87 -21.70 34.41
C LEU A 74 6.61 -22.96 35.24
N SER A 75 7.24 -23.13 36.40
CA SER A 75 6.97 -24.24 37.33
C SER A 75 6.04 -23.88 38.49
N GLU A 76 5.60 -22.61 38.57
CA GLU A 76 4.70 -22.12 39.61
C GLU A 76 3.28 -22.69 39.48
N LYS A 77 2.70 -23.09 40.63
CA LYS A 77 1.30 -23.56 40.70
C LYS A 77 0.27 -22.44 40.62
N ASN A 78 0.64 -21.18 40.90
CA ASN A 78 -0.31 -20.07 40.90
C ASN A 78 -0.56 -19.57 39.47
N HIS A 79 -1.78 -19.79 38.97
CA HIS A 79 -2.15 -19.44 37.59
C HIS A 79 -2.01 -17.94 37.27
N GLY A 80 -2.17 -17.06 38.26
CA GLY A 80 -1.97 -15.61 38.09
C GLY A 80 -0.51 -15.21 37.90
N VAL A 81 0.44 -15.94 38.50
CA VAL A 81 1.88 -15.77 38.25
C VAL A 81 2.24 -16.37 36.88
N LEU A 82 1.75 -17.57 36.58
CA LEU A 82 1.98 -18.27 35.32
C LEU A 82 1.48 -17.44 34.10
N LEU A 83 0.27 -16.91 34.16
CA LEU A 83 -0.30 -16.00 33.14
C LEU A 83 0.59 -14.78 32.87
N SER A 84 1.15 -14.21 33.94
CA SER A 84 2.05 -13.06 33.85
C SER A 84 3.39 -13.46 33.25
N ALA A 85 3.93 -14.63 33.63
CA ALA A 85 5.18 -15.18 33.10
C ALA A 85 5.08 -15.51 31.61
N ILE A 86 3.96 -16.10 31.17
CA ILE A 86 3.67 -16.35 29.75
C ILE A 86 3.60 -15.03 28.98
N THR A 87 2.91 -14.02 29.53
CA THR A 87 2.86 -12.69 28.92
C THR A 87 4.26 -12.08 28.79
N LEU A 88 5.12 -12.23 29.80
CA LEU A 88 6.53 -11.80 29.73
C LEU A 88 7.31 -12.54 28.64
N ILE A 89 7.14 -13.87 28.51
CA ILE A 89 7.79 -14.64 27.43
C ILE A 89 7.29 -14.19 26.06
N THR A 90 5.98 -13.99 25.87
CA THR A 90 5.43 -13.54 24.57
C THR A 90 6.11 -12.26 24.10
N GLU A 91 6.22 -11.27 24.99
CA GLU A 91 6.78 -9.95 24.66
C GLU A 91 8.31 -10.02 24.46
N MET A 92 9.01 -10.85 25.24
CA MET A 92 10.43 -11.16 25.02
C MET A 92 10.67 -11.81 23.65
N CYS A 93 9.78 -12.71 23.24
CA CYS A 93 9.84 -13.43 21.97
C CYS A 93 9.47 -12.57 20.77
N GLU A 94 8.51 -11.64 20.90
CA GLU A 94 8.13 -10.70 19.84
C GLU A 94 9.21 -9.63 19.59
N GLN A 95 9.95 -9.23 20.62
CA GLN A 95 10.98 -8.17 20.51
C GLN A 95 12.39 -8.69 20.17
N ASN A 96 12.73 -9.96 20.47
CA ASN A 96 14.10 -10.47 20.28
C ASN A 96 14.15 -11.88 19.67
N ASN A 97 14.74 -11.99 18.47
CA ASN A 97 14.94 -13.25 17.77
C ASN A 97 15.85 -14.26 18.50
N GLN A 98 16.78 -13.80 19.34
CA GLN A 98 17.61 -14.68 20.17
C GLN A 98 16.80 -15.31 21.31
N ALA A 99 15.82 -14.58 21.84
CA ALA A 99 14.89 -15.09 22.86
C ALA A 99 14.07 -16.27 22.33
N LEU A 100 13.56 -16.17 21.09
CA LEU A 100 12.81 -17.23 20.42
C LEU A 100 13.56 -18.57 20.46
N GLN A 101 14.83 -18.58 20.06
CA GLN A 101 15.65 -19.80 20.01
C GLN A 101 15.84 -20.46 21.39
N VAL A 102 15.90 -19.64 22.45
CA VAL A 102 16.02 -20.15 23.81
C VAL A 102 14.70 -20.66 24.37
N PHE A 103 13.58 -19.98 24.07
CA PHE A 103 12.26 -20.36 24.56
C PHE A 103 11.57 -21.47 23.76
N ARG A 104 11.93 -21.70 22.49
CA ARG A 104 11.50 -22.86 21.69
C ARG A 104 11.75 -24.20 22.41
N LYS A 105 12.87 -24.33 23.13
CA LYS A 105 13.18 -25.53 23.94
C LYS A 105 12.22 -25.77 25.11
N LEU A 106 11.37 -24.80 25.47
CA LEU A 106 10.36 -24.93 26.53
C LEU A 106 8.98 -25.32 25.98
N VAL A 107 8.78 -25.37 24.65
CA VAL A 107 7.50 -25.73 24.02
C VAL A 107 6.92 -27.06 24.57
N PRO A 108 7.67 -28.17 24.73
CA PRO A 108 7.12 -29.40 25.30
C PRO A 108 6.55 -29.23 26.73
N ASN A 109 7.13 -28.33 27.53
CA ASN A 109 6.62 -28.04 28.87
C ASN A 109 5.36 -27.16 28.81
N LEU A 110 5.28 -26.20 27.89
CA LEU A 110 4.07 -25.40 27.63
C LEU A 110 2.91 -26.27 27.15
N VAL A 111 3.19 -27.21 26.22
CA VAL A 111 2.23 -28.23 25.75
C VAL A 111 1.70 -29.08 26.92
N ARG A 112 2.59 -29.52 27.83
CA ARG A 112 2.18 -30.26 29.04
C ARG A 112 1.31 -29.43 29.98
N ILE A 113 1.62 -28.14 30.17
CA ILE A 113 0.81 -27.22 30.99
C ILE A 113 -0.58 -27.04 30.36
N LEU A 114 -0.67 -26.81 29.04
CA LEU A 114 -1.94 -26.67 28.34
C LEU A 114 -2.76 -27.97 28.38
N LYS A 115 -2.12 -29.12 28.15
CA LYS A 115 -2.75 -30.46 28.27
C LYS A 115 -3.32 -30.70 29.67
N ASN A 116 -2.60 -30.28 30.71
CA ASN A 116 -3.10 -30.34 32.08
C ASN A 116 -4.32 -29.41 32.28
N LEU A 117 -4.38 -28.22 31.69
CA LEU A 117 -5.55 -27.32 31.81
C LEU A 117 -6.80 -27.86 31.08
N ILE A 118 -6.64 -28.60 29.97
CA ILE A 118 -7.76 -29.23 29.25
C ILE A 118 -8.27 -30.48 29.99
N ILE A 119 -7.36 -31.28 30.55
CA ILE A 119 -7.72 -32.54 31.24
C ILE A 119 -8.13 -32.30 32.69
N SER A 120 -7.55 -31.30 33.37
CA SER A 120 -7.94 -30.90 34.71
C SER A 120 -9.29 -30.17 34.65
N GLY A 121 -10.35 -30.93 34.88
CA GLY A 121 -11.69 -30.39 35.06
C GLY A 121 -11.79 -29.38 36.22
N TYR A 122 -12.91 -28.68 36.21
CA TYR A 122 -13.43 -27.73 37.21
C TYR A 122 -12.50 -27.34 38.37
N SER A 123 -11.94 -26.14 38.29
CA SER A 123 -11.23 -25.47 39.39
C SER A 123 -12.07 -24.29 39.92
N PRO A 124 -12.60 -24.32 41.16
CA PRO A 124 -13.59 -23.33 41.62
C PRO A 124 -13.17 -21.86 41.58
N GLU A 125 -11.88 -21.55 41.72
CA GLU A 125 -11.36 -20.16 41.71
C GLU A 125 -11.13 -19.62 40.29
N HIS A 126 -11.25 -20.49 39.29
CA HIS A 126 -10.60 -20.36 37.98
C HIS A 126 -11.49 -20.82 36.81
N ASP A 127 -12.61 -21.47 37.10
CA ASP A 127 -13.61 -21.87 36.12
C ASP A 127 -14.41 -20.66 35.62
N VAL A 128 -14.56 -20.55 34.29
CA VAL A 128 -15.49 -19.62 33.68
C VAL A 128 -16.45 -20.40 32.79
N SER A 129 -17.64 -20.68 33.32
CA SER A 129 -18.74 -21.36 32.63
C SER A 129 -18.44 -22.81 32.22
N GLY A 130 -17.68 -23.55 33.04
CA GLY A 130 -17.30 -24.94 32.81
C GLY A 130 -15.97 -25.14 32.07
N ILE A 131 -15.17 -24.08 31.93
CA ILE A 131 -13.83 -24.12 31.32
C ILE A 131 -12.80 -23.55 32.29
N SER A 132 -11.78 -24.37 32.62
CA SER A 132 -10.64 -24.01 33.49
C SER A 132 -9.71 -22.96 32.86
N ASP A 133 -9.65 -21.75 33.44
CA ASP A 133 -8.78 -20.62 33.06
C ASP A 133 -8.67 -20.32 31.54
N PRO A 134 -9.75 -19.85 30.89
CA PRO A 134 -9.71 -19.49 29.47
C PRO A 134 -8.63 -18.44 29.13
N PHE A 135 -8.40 -17.47 30.03
CA PHE A 135 -7.38 -16.43 29.83
C PHE A 135 -5.96 -17.01 29.75
N LEU A 136 -5.69 -18.07 30.52
CA LEU A 136 -4.40 -18.75 30.53
C LEU A 136 -4.23 -19.60 29.28
N GLN A 137 -5.27 -20.33 28.88
CA GLN A 137 -5.28 -21.11 27.63
C GLN A 137 -5.03 -20.23 26.41
N VAL A 138 -5.75 -19.11 26.27
CA VAL A 138 -5.57 -18.14 25.18
C VAL A 138 -4.15 -17.55 25.17
N ARG A 139 -3.56 -17.23 26.32
CA ARG A 139 -2.18 -16.72 26.38
C ARG A 139 -1.12 -17.79 26.10
N LEU A 140 -1.35 -19.04 26.49
CA LEU A 140 -0.50 -20.17 26.08
C LEU A 140 -0.53 -20.38 24.57
N LEU A 141 -1.73 -20.38 23.97
CA LEU A 141 -1.93 -20.47 22.53
C LEU A 141 -1.20 -19.32 21.81
N ARG A 142 -1.36 -18.07 22.25
CA ARG A 142 -0.62 -16.92 21.68
C ARG A 142 0.89 -17.10 21.75
N LEU A 143 1.42 -17.55 22.88
CA LEU A 143 2.85 -17.80 23.02
C LEU A 143 3.32 -18.93 22.06
N MET A 144 2.56 -20.02 21.96
CA MET A 144 2.83 -21.12 21.04
C MET A 144 2.85 -20.66 19.57
N ARG A 145 1.93 -19.77 19.16
CA ARG A 145 1.94 -19.13 17.84
C ARG A 145 3.26 -18.42 17.53
N VAL A 146 3.72 -17.58 18.45
CA VAL A 146 4.96 -16.82 18.31
C VAL A 146 6.18 -17.76 18.27
N LEU A 147 6.20 -18.80 19.11
CA LEU A 147 7.32 -19.76 19.17
C LEU A 147 7.41 -20.66 17.92
N GLY A 148 6.27 -21.13 17.40
CA GLY A 148 6.18 -22.01 16.23
C GLY A 148 6.35 -21.30 14.89
N ARG A 149 6.29 -19.97 14.85
CA ARG A 149 6.51 -19.21 13.61
C ARG A 149 7.90 -19.52 13.05
N ASN A 150 7.93 -20.03 11.82
CA ASN A 150 9.13 -20.47 11.12
C ASN A 150 9.98 -21.53 11.86
N ASP A 151 9.33 -22.46 12.59
CA ASP A 151 9.97 -23.65 13.15
C ASP A 151 9.17 -24.90 12.79
N ILE A 152 9.84 -26.01 12.47
CA ILE A 152 9.15 -27.26 12.12
C ILE A 152 9.06 -28.16 13.36
N GLU A 153 10.16 -28.33 14.09
CA GLU A 153 10.22 -29.23 15.26
C GLU A 153 9.26 -28.78 16.38
N ALA A 154 9.26 -27.48 16.71
CA ALA A 154 8.33 -26.94 17.70
C ALA A 154 6.87 -27.10 17.26
N SER A 155 6.59 -26.93 15.96
CA SER A 155 5.25 -27.03 15.38
C SER A 155 4.70 -28.45 15.41
N GLU A 156 5.53 -29.44 15.10
CA GLU A 156 5.19 -30.86 15.18
C GLU A 156 4.77 -31.26 16.61
N VAL A 157 5.54 -30.85 17.62
CA VAL A 157 5.22 -31.07 19.05
C VAL A 157 3.92 -30.38 19.49
N MET A 158 3.49 -29.32 18.79
CA MET A 158 2.26 -28.58 19.09
C MET A 158 1.03 -29.12 18.35
N ASN A 159 1.17 -29.84 17.24
CA ASN A 159 0.04 -30.31 16.43
C ASN A 159 -0.95 -31.16 17.25
N ASP A 160 -0.46 -32.12 18.04
CA ASP A 160 -1.30 -33.00 18.89
C ASP A 160 -2.19 -32.22 19.87
N ILE A 161 -1.62 -31.21 20.54
CA ILE A 161 -2.37 -30.43 21.52
C ILE A 161 -3.33 -29.45 20.85
N LEU A 162 -2.99 -28.89 19.69
CA LEU A 162 -3.88 -28.03 18.91
C LEU A 162 -5.06 -28.83 18.35
N ALA A 163 -4.85 -30.07 17.92
CA ALA A 163 -5.93 -31.00 17.58
C ALA A 163 -6.81 -31.30 18.80
N GLN A 164 -6.22 -31.64 19.96
CA GLN A 164 -6.95 -31.95 21.19
C GLN A 164 -7.79 -30.75 21.70
N VAL A 165 -7.26 -29.52 21.66
CA VAL A 165 -8.02 -28.29 21.98
C VAL A 165 -9.19 -28.14 21.01
N SER A 166 -8.94 -28.32 19.71
CA SER A 166 -9.93 -28.15 18.64
C SER A 166 -11.10 -29.14 18.73
N THR A 167 -10.88 -30.35 19.25
CA THR A 167 -11.94 -31.37 19.41
C THR A 167 -12.65 -31.31 20.75
N ASN A 168 -11.93 -30.97 21.84
CA ASN A 168 -12.46 -31.10 23.20
C ASN A 168 -13.09 -29.81 23.76
N THR A 169 -12.83 -28.65 23.15
CA THR A 169 -13.36 -27.37 23.63
C THR A 169 -14.84 -27.21 23.24
N GLU A 170 -15.70 -26.94 24.24
CA GLU A 170 -17.13 -26.71 24.04
C GLU A 170 -17.38 -25.39 23.28
N ASN A 171 -18.04 -25.44 22.13
CA ASN A 171 -18.31 -24.26 21.27
C ASN A 171 -19.66 -23.56 21.52
N THR A 172 -20.39 -23.97 22.57
CA THR A 172 -21.72 -23.43 22.91
C THR A 172 -21.67 -22.04 23.55
N LYS A 173 -20.52 -21.65 24.10
CA LYS A 173 -20.34 -20.42 24.91
C LYS A 173 -19.19 -19.57 24.36
N ASN A 174 -19.29 -18.25 24.52
CA ASN A 174 -18.28 -17.30 24.03
C ASN A 174 -16.87 -17.57 24.59
N VAL A 175 -16.75 -18.15 25.79
CA VAL A 175 -15.48 -18.55 26.40
C VAL A 175 -14.74 -19.62 25.57
N GLY A 176 -15.44 -20.70 25.20
CA GLY A 176 -14.86 -21.75 24.36
C GLY A 176 -14.62 -21.28 22.92
N ASN A 177 -15.52 -20.45 22.39
CA ASN A 177 -15.33 -19.82 21.08
C ASN A 177 -14.10 -18.90 21.04
N ALA A 178 -13.75 -18.21 22.14
CA ALA A 178 -12.52 -17.42 22.23
C ALA A 178 -11.23 -18.28 22.26
N ILE A 179 -11.26 -19.43 22.94
CA ILE A 179 -10.15 -20.41 22.94
C ILE A 179 -9.98 -21.00 21.54
N LEU A 180 -11.08 -21.47 20.93
CA LEU A 180 -11.09 -22.01 19.57
C LEU A 180 -10.65 -20.97 18.54
N TYR A 181 -11.04 -19.69 18.69
CA TYR A 181 -10.58 -18.60 17.83
C TYR A 181 -9.06 -18.41 17.91
N GLU A 182 -8.49 -18.30 19.12
CA GLU A 182 -7.04 -18.16 19.26
C GLU A 182 -6.32 -19.41 18.75
N THR A 183 -6.90 -20.61 18.95
CA THR A 183 -6.40 -21.90 18.44
C THR A 183 -6.34 -21.92 16.91
N VAL A 184 -7.42 -21.53 16.22
CA VAL A 184 -7.45 -21.40 14.76
C VAL A 184 -6.33 -20.48 14.28
N LEU A 185 -6.21 -19.29 14.85
CA LEU A 185 -5.12 -18.37 14.51
C LEU A 185 -3.73 -18.95 14.80
N THR A 186 -3.55 -19.80 15.84
CA THR A 186 -2.27 -20.50 16.04
C THR A 186 -1.98 -21.51 14.93
N ILE A 187 -3.00 -22.26 14.47
CA ILE A 187 -2.85 -23.30 13.45
C ILE A 187 -2.47 -22.67 12.10
N MET A 188 -3.02 -21.50 11.78
CA MET A 188 -2.81 -20.84 10.49
C MET A 188 -1.47 -20.09 10.37
N ASP A 189 -0.98 -19.48 11.44
CA ASP A 189 0.32 -18.78 11.45
C ASP A 189 1.52 -19.75 11.58
N ILE A 190 1.26 -21.00 11.98
CA ILE A 190 2.25 -22.07 12.13
C ILE A 190 2.29 -22.94 10.87
N LYS A 191 3.47 -23.49 10.55
CA LYS A 191 3.64 -24.54 9.51
C LYS A 191 3.06 -25.88 10.00
N SER A 192 1.73 -25.96 10.04
CA SER A 192 0.97 -27.11 10.51
C SER A 192 0.51 -28.03 9.36
N GLU A 193 0.16 -29.28 9.70
CA GLU A 193 -0.37 -30.26 8.75
C GLU A 193 -1.62 -29.73 8.03
N SER A 194 -1.76 -30.03 6.73
CA SER A 194 -2.92 -29.62 5.93
C SER A 194 -4.25 -30.10 6.52
N GLY A 195 -4.29 -31.29 7.14
CA GLY A 195 -5.46 -31.78 7.86
C GLY A 195 -5.89 -30.88 9.03
N LEU A 196 -4.93 -30.34 9.79
CA LEU A 196 -5.19 -29.43 10.91
C LEU A 196 -5.65 -28.05 10.43
N ARG A 197 -5.08 -27.53 9.32
CA ARG A 197 -5.54 -26.28 8.68
C ARG A 197 -6.96 -26.41 8.10
N VAL A 198 -7.28 -27.54 7.47
CA VAL A 198 -8.65 -27.85 7.03
C VAL A 198 -9.62 -27.92 8.22
N LEU A 199 -9.22 -28.51 9.36
CA LEU A 199 -10.02 -28.51 10.59
C LEU A 199 -10.25 -27.08 11.11
N ALA A 200 -9.22 -26.24 11.14
CA ALA A 200 -9.32 -24.85 11.57
C ALA A 200 -10.29 -24.04 10.70
N VAL A 201 -10.23 -24.19 9.37
CA VAL A 201 -11.20 -23.56 8.45
C VAL A 201 -12.62 -24.10 8.66
N ASN A 202 -12.79 -25.39 8.96
CA ASN A 202 -14.12 -25.95 9.29
C ASN A 202 -14.68 -25.38 10.62
N ILE A 203 -13.83 -25.02 11.59
CA ILE A 203 -14.24 -24.34 12.83
C ILE A 203 -14.70 -22.90 12.53
N LEU A 204 -13.97 -22.16 11.68
CA LEU A 204 -14.42 -20.85 11.20
C LEU A 204 -15.74 -20.94 10.41
N GLY A 205 -15.91 -21.97 9.60
CA GLY A 205 -17.18 -22.25 8.91
C GLY A 205 -18.35 -22.46 9.87
N ARG A 206 -18.14 -23.14 11.01
CA ARG A 206 -19.14 -23.23 12.09
C ARG A 206 -19.38 -21.88 12.77
N PHE A 207 -18.36 -21.05 12.93
CA PHE A 207 -18.51 -19.71 13.51
C PHE A 207 -19.35 -18.77 12.63
N LEU A 208 -19.28 -18.89 11.30
CA LEU A 208 -20.18 -18.15 10.40
C LEU A 208 -21.66 -18.52 10.60
N LEU A 209 -21.95 -19.77 10.96
CA LEU A 209 -23.32 -20.26 11.19
C LEU A 209 -23.87 -19.90 12.57
N ASN A 210 -23.06 -19.36 13.49
CA ASN A 210 -23.54 -18.95 14.81
C ASN A 210 -24.49 -17.74 14.73
N ASN A 211 -25.41 -17.65 15.69
CA ASN A 211 -26.37 -16.53 15.78
C ASN A 211 -25.76 -15.24 16.35
N ASP A 212 -24.62 -15.31 17.05
CA ASP A 212 -23.94 -14.14 17.60
C ASP A 212 -23.16 -13.42 16.48
N LYS A 213 -23.56 -12.19 16.20
CA LYS A 213 -22.91 -11.27 15.24
C LYS A 213 -21.43 -11.08 15.50
N ASN A 214 -21.01 -11.05 16.76
CA ASN A 214 -19.60 -10.90 17.13
C ASN A 214 -18.77 -12.09 16.64
N ILE A 215 -19.32 -13.31 16.75
CA ILE A 215 -18.65 -14.53 16.30
C ILE A 215 -18.58 -14.59 14.78
N ARG A 216 -19.65 -14.18 14.07
CA ARG A 216 -19.63 -14.04 12.59
C ARG A 216 -18.58 -13.04 12.13
N TYR A 217 -18.52 -11.86 12.76
CA TYR A 217 -17.56 -10.81 12.43
C TYR A 217 -16.11 -11.31 12.61
N VAL A 218 -15.80 -11.92 13.76
CA VAL A 218 -14.48 -12.51 14.03
C VAL A 218 -14.15 -13.60 13.00
N ALA A 219 -15.10 -14.47 12.65
CA ALA A 219 -14.89 -15.50 11.65
C ALA A 219 -14.58 -14.93 10.25
N LEU A 220 -15.34 -13.94 9.78
CA LEU A 220 -15.10 -13.28 8.49
C LEU A 220 -13.74 -12.57 8.45
N ASN A 221 -13.41 -11.80 9.49
CA ASN A 221 -12.12 -11.10 9.58
C ASN A 221 -10.94 -12.09 9.60
N THR A 222 -11.12 -13.25 10.23
CA THR A 222 -10.08 -14.30 10.29
C THR A 222 -9.95 -15.04 8.98
N LEU A 223 -11.07 -15.38 8.34
CA LEU A 223 -11.07 -16.03 7.03
C LEU A 223 -10.39 -15.15 5.98
N LEU A 224 -10.53 -13.83 6.04
CA LEU A 224 -9.85 -12.88 5.16
C LEU A 224 -8.32 -13.03 5.20
N HIS A 225 -7.72 -13.08 6.40
CA HIS A 225 -6.28 -13.35 6.54
C HIS A 225 -5.88 -14.76 6.07
N VAL A 226 -6.79 -15.73 6.17
CA VAL A 226 -6.55 -17.15 5.83
C VAL A 226 -6.67 -17.45 4.33
N VAL A 227 -7.38 -16.63 3.53
CA VAL A 227 -7.57 -16.90 2.08
C VAL A 227 -6.24 -17.05 1.34
N HIS A 228 -5.25 -16.23 1.69
CA HIS A 228 -3.92 -16.23 1.07
C HIS A 228 -3.11 -17.50 1.40
N ALA A 229 -3.43 -18.19 2.49
CA ALA A 229 -2.75 -19.43 2.90
C ALA A 229 -3.44 -20.69 2.34
N ASP A 230 -4.78 -20.80 2.45
CA ASP A 230 -5.54 -22.01 2.09
C ASP A 230 -6.86 -21.69 1.35
N HIS A 231 -6.74 -21.07 0.17
CA HIS A 231 -7.88 -20.65 -0.66
C HIS A 231 -8.93 -21.76 -0.89
N SER A 232 -8.50 -22.99 -1.22
CA SER A 232 -9.39 -24.12 -1.51
C SER A 232 -10.22 -24.58 -0.30
N ALA A 233 -9.67 -24.46 0.91
CA ALA A 233 -10.37 -24.81 2.13
C ALA A 233 -11.49 -23.81 2.43
N VAL A 234 -11.25 -22.51 2.22
CA VAL A 234 -12.22 -21.42 2.44
C VAL A 234 -13.34 -21.44 1.40
N GLN A 235 -13.03 -21.77 0.13
CA GLN A 235 -14.03 -21.86 -0.94
C GLN A 235 -15.21 -22.80 -0.61
N ARG A 236 -15.02 -23.85 0.19
CA ARG A 236 -16.12 -24.75 0.63
C ARG A 236 -17.20 -24.03 1.45
N HIS A 237 -16.85 -22.92 2.11
CA HIS A 237 -17.78 -22.09 2.88
C HIS A 237 -18.27 -20.85 2.11
N ARG A 238 -17.99 -20.74 0.80
CA ARG A 238 -18.42 -19.60 -0.03
C ARG A 238 -19.92 -19.30 0.11
N ALA A 239 -20.79 -20.32 0.10
CA ALA A 239 -22.24 -20.11 0.14
C ALA A 239 -22.69 -19.35 1.40
N THR A 240 -22.14 -19.70 2.57
CA THR A 240 -22.47 -19.02 3.84
C THR A 240 -21.82 -17.64 3.94
N ILE A 241 -20.65 -17.43 3.32
CA ILE A 241 -20.01 -16.11 3.21
C ILE A 241 -20.85 -15.16 2.34
N VAL A 242 -21.35 -15.64 1.19
CA VAL A 242 -22.26 -14.88 0.32
C VAL A 242 -23.59 -14.58 1.01
N GLU A 243 -24.10 -15.50 1.84
CA GLU A 243 -25.27 -15.24 2.69
C GLU A 243 -25.02 -14.13 3.72
N CYS A 244 -23.81 -13.99 4.26
CA CYS A 244 -23.44 -12.89 5.17
C CYS A 244 -23.51 -11.49 4.53
N LEU A 245 -23.49 -11.37 3.19
CA LEU A 245 -23.75 -10.09 2.50
C LEU A 245 -25.18 -9.57 2.75
N LYS A 246 -26.11 -10.45 3.13
CA LYS A 246 -27.50 -10.11 3.44
C LYS A 246 -27.74 -9.81 4.92
N ASP A 247 -26.71 -9.85 5.77
CA ASP A 247 -26.86 -9.58 7.20
C ASP A 247 -27.32 -8.12 7.44
N ALA A 248 -27.99 -7.89 8.56
CA ALA A 248 -28.41 -6.55 8.96
C ALA A 248 -27.21 -5.68 9.39
N ASP A 249 -26.10 -6.28 9.80
CA ASP A 249 -24.92 -5.55 10.30
C ASP A 249 -24.00 -5.05 9.17
N VAL A 250 -23.82 -3.73 9.13
CA VAL A 250 -22.90 -2.99 8.25
C VAL A 250 -21.46 -3.49 8.33
N SER A 251 -21.01 -3.89 9.53
CA SER A 251 -19.63 -4.38 9.76
C SER A 251 -19.41 -5.78 9.20
N ILE A 252 -20.44 -6.65 9.34
CA ILE A 252 -20.44 -8.00 8.77
C ILE A 252 -20.48 -7.91 7.23
N LYS A 253 -21.36 -7.07 6.68
CA LYS A 253 -21.42 -6.76 5.24
C LYS A 253 -20.06 -6.34 4.68
N ARG A 254 -19.36 -5.39 5.31
CA ARG A 254 -18.04 -4.92 4.85
C ARG A 254 -17.02 -6.07 4.78
N ARG A 255 -16.87 -6.84 5.86
CA ARG A 255 -15.93 -7.98 5.90
C ARG A 255 -16.33 -9.12 4.97
N ALA A 256 -17.63 -9.41 4.81
CA ALA A 256 -18.12 -10.39 3.86
C ALA A 256 -17.84 -9.96 2.41
N MET A 257 -18.00 -8.66 2.09
CA MET A 257 -17.69 -8.10 0.77
C MET A 257 -16.19 -8.23 0.43
N GLU A 258 -15.30 -7.79 1.33
CA GLU A 258 -13.85 -7.94 1.20
C GLU A 258 -13.45 -9.42 0.98
N LEU A 259 -13.99 -10.32 1.81
CA LEU A 259 -13.74 -11.76 1.72
C LEU A 259 -14.30 -12.37 0.43
N CYS A 260 -15.47 -11.93 -0.03
CA CYS A 260 -16.03 -12.34 -1.32
C CYS A 260 -15.09 -11.96 -2.47
N PHE A 261 -14.56 -10.73 -2.52
CA PHE A 261 -13.61 -10.34 -3.57
C PHE A 261 -12.30 -11.14 -3.50
N ALA A 262 -11.77 -11.42 -2.31
CA ALA A 262 -10.59 -12.28 -2.13
C ALA A 262 -10.80 -13.75 -2.56
N LEU A 263 -12.04 -14.23 -2.57
CA LEU A 263 -12.40 -15.59 -2.99
C LEU A 263 -12.68 -15.73 -4.49
N ILE A 264 -12.58 -14.65 -5.28
CA ILE A 264 -12.78 -14.71 -6.72
C ILE A 264 -11.62 -15.43 -7.41
N ASN A 265 -11.94 -16.30 -8.36
CA ASN A 265 -10.98 -16.93 -9.27
C ASN A 265 -11.57 -17.05 -10.69
N SER A 266 -10.73 -17.42 -11.66
CA SER A 266 -11.12 -17.58 -13.08
C SER A 266 -12.30 -18.54 -13.32
N ASN A 267 -12.47 -19.57 -12.47
CA ASN A 267 -13.54 -20.54 -12.60
C ASN A 267 -14.87 -20.03 -12.01
N ASN A 268 -14.82 -19.16 -11.00
CA ASN A 268 -15.96 -18.78 -10.18
C ASN A 268 -16.43 -17.33 -10.40
N ILE A 269 -15.64 -16.53 -11.12
CA ILE A 269 -15.89 -15.11 -11.44
C ILE A 269 -17.33 -14.87 -11.93
N ARG A 270 -17.85 -15.70 -12.84
CA ARG A 270 -19.19 -15.52 -13.42
C ARG A 270 -20.31 -15.57 -12.38
N THR A 271 -20.21 -16.45 -11.38
CA THR A 271 -21.23 -16.57 -10.33
C THR A 271 -21.03 -15.54 -9.23
N MET A 272 -19.79 -15.27 -8.82
CA MET A 272 -19.46 -14.24 -7.82
C MET A 272 -19.90 -12.84 -8.25
N ILE A 273 -19.68 -12.48 -9.51
CA ILE A 273 -20.03 -11.16 -10.06
C ILE A 273 -21.56 -10.98 -10.14
N ASN A 274 -22.32 -12.01 -10.48
CA ASN A 274 -23.78 -11.96 -10.44
C ASN A 274 -24.35 -11.84 -9.01
N GLU A 275 -23.75 -12.53 -8.04
CA GLU A 275 -24.10 -12.41 -6.61
C GLU A 275 -23.76 -10.99 -6.09
N MET A 276 -22.59 -10.45 -6.47
CA MET A 276 -22.15 -9.11 -6.09
C MET A 276 -22.97 -8.00 -6.76
N LEU A 277 -23.42 -8.16 -8.01
CA LEU A 277 -24.40 -7.26 -8.66
C LEU A 277 -25.74 -7.24 -7.90
N THR A 278 -26.20 -8.40 -7.43
CA THR A 278 -27.43 -8.51 -6.64
C THR A 278 -27.27 -7.78 -5.29
N PHE A 279 -26.11 -7.89 -4.66
CA PHE A 279 -25.75 -7.11 -3.47
C PHE A 279 -25.69 -5.60 -3.78
N LEU A 280 -25.01 -5.18 -4.85
CA LEU A 280 -24.86 -3.79 -5.27
C LEU A 280 -26.21 -3.06 -5.46
N GLY A 281 -27.22 -3.75 -6.00
CA GLY A 281 -28.58 -3.22 -6.13
C GLY A 281 -29.31 -2.98 -4.79
N THR A 282 -28.94 -3.70 -3.73
CA THR A 282 -29.54 -3.57 -2.38
C THR A 282 -28.62 -2.83 -1.39
N CYS A 283 -27.44 -2.41 -1.83
CA CYS A 283 -26.40 -1.87 -0.95
C CYS A 283 -26.62 -0.39 -0.58
N GLU A 284 -26.15 -0.01 0.60
CA GLU A 284 -26.08 1.37 1.06
C GLU A 284 -25.03 2.16 0.25
N GLN A 285 -25.24 3.48 0.10
CA GLN A 285 -24.47 4.30 -0.85
C GLN A 285 -22.96 4.33 -0.55
N GLU A 286 -22.56 4.27 0.72
CA GLU A 286 -21.15 4.25 1.15
C GLU A 286 -20.38 3.07 0.52
N PHE A 287 -20.99 1.90 0.44
CA PHE A 287 -20.35 0.69 -0.10
C PHE A 287 -20.32 0.63 -1.62
N LYS A 288 -21.15 1.39 -2.34
CA LYS A 288 -21.26 1.26 -3.79
C LYS A 288 -19.97 1.64 -4.52
N ALA A 289 -19.25 2.66 -4.04
CA ALA A 289 -17.97 3.07 -4.61
C ALA A 289 -16.87 2.01 -4.45
N ASP A 290 -16.73 1.46 -3.24
CA ASP A 290 -15.75 0.40 -2.94
C ASP A 290 -16.10 -0.90 -3.67
N CYS A 291 -17.38 -1.29 -3.66
CA CYS A 291 -17.88 -2.49 -4.33
C CYS A 291 -17.62 -2.42 -5.84
N THR A 292 -18.03 -1.33 -6.51
CA THR A 292 -17.77 -1.18 -7.96
C THR A 292 -16.29 -1.15 -8.32
N SER A 293 -15.45 -0.56 -7.46
CA SER A 293 -13.99 -0.53 -7.65
C SER A 293 -13.34 -1.91 -7.56
N ASN A 294 -13.65 -2.65 -6.49
CA ASN A 294 -13.13 -4.02 -6.32
C ASN A 294 -13.70 -4.98 -7.37
N MET A 295 -14.94 -4.75 -7.82
CA MET A 295 -15.56 -5.51 -8.89
C MET A 295 -14.90 -5.23 -10.24
N PHE A 296 -14.51 -3.98 -10.54
CA PHE A 296 -13.68 -3.64 -11.69
C PHE A 296 -12.35 -4.42 -11.66
N LEU A 297 -11.60 -4.33 -10.55
CA LEU A 297 -10.29 -5.00 -10.40
C LEU A 297 -10.40 -6.53 -10.54
N ALA A 298 -11.45 -7.14 -9.99
CA ALA A 298 -11.71 -8.57 -10.12
C ALA A 298 -12.06 -8.99 -11.56
N MET A 299 -12.82 -8.17 -12.29
CA MET A 299 -13.14 -8.43 -13.70
C MET A 299 -11.92 -8.24 -14.61
N ASP A 300 -11.09 -7.23 -14.37
CA ASP A 300 -9.85 -7.03 -15.14
C ASP A 300 -8.87 -8.21 -14.98
N ARG A 301 -8.65 -8.68 -13.74
CA ARG A 301 -7.74 -9.80 -13.44
C ARG A 301 -8.25 -11.17 -13.89
N PHE A 302 -9.57 -11.42 -13.88
CA PHE A 302 -10.13 -12.77 -14.06
C PHE A 302 -11.19 -12.90 -15.18
N SER A 303 -11.32 -11.91 -16.08
CA SER A 303 -12.33 -11.97 -17.15
C SER A 303 -12.09 -13.13 -18.13
N PRO A 304 -13.10 -13.97 -18.41
CA PRO A 304 -12.99 -15.09 -19.36
C PRO A 304 -13.10 -14.64 -20.83
N SER A 305 -13.65 -13.46 -21.12
CA SER A 305 -13.63 -12.83 -22.44
C SER A 305 -13.84 -11.31 -22.33
N LYS A 306 -13.30 -10.55 -23.30
CA LYS A 306 -13.48 -9.09 -23.36
C LYS A 306 -14.95 -8.69 -23.51
N ARG A 307 -15.74 -9.44 -24.30
CA ARG A 307 -17.21 -9.22 -24.44
C ARG A 307 -17.89 -9.33 -23.08
N TRP A 308 -17.66 -10.42 -22.36
CA TRP A 308 -18.24 -10.61 -21.03
C TRP A 308 -17.80 -9.51 -20.05
N HIS A 309 -16.54 -9.06 -20.10
CA HIS A 309 -16.05 -7.96 -19.26
C HIS A 309 -16.85 -6.67 -19.52
N VAL A 310 -17.01 -6.28 -20.79
CA VAL A 310 -17.81 -5.09 -21.17
C VAL A 310 -19.27 -5.26 -20.74
N ASP A 311 -19.89 -6.42 -20.98
CA ASP A 311 -21.29 -6.70 -20.59
C ASP A 311 -21.53 -6.55 -19.09
N GLN A 312 -20.60 -7.04 -18.26
CA GLN A 312 -20.71 -6.89 -16.81
C GLN A 312 -20.43 -5.45 -16.37
N MET A 313 -19.46 -4.75 -16.98
CA MET A 313 -19.18 -3.37 -16.61
C MET A 313 -20.37 -2.45 -16.90
N ILE A 314 -21.04 -2.65 -18.04
CA ILE A 314 -22.29 -1.93 -18.38
C ILE A 314 -23.36 -2.21 -17.32
N LYS A 315 -23.51 -3.45 -16.84
CA LYS A 315 -24.44 -3.80 -15.76
C LYS A 315 -24.06 -3.19 -14.41
N VAL A 316 -22.77 -3.11 -14.09
CA VAL A 316 -22.25 -2.43 -12.88
C VAL A 316 -22.62 -0.96 -12.92
N LEU A 317 -22.31 -0.27 -14.02
CA LEU A 317 -22.65 1.14 -14.22
C LEU A 317 -24.17 1.34 -14.09
N THR A 318 -24.97 0.51 -14.78
CA THR A 318 -26.45 0.55 -14.75
C THR A 318 -27.04 0.38 -13.33
N THR A 319 -26.35 -0.34 -12.43
CA THR A 319 -26.84 -0.67 -11.07
C THR A 319 -26.32 0.29 -10.00
N ALA A 320 -25.10 0.79 -10.15
CA ALA A 320 -24.48 1.73 -9.20
C ALA A 320 -24.81 3.21 -9.51
N GLY A 321 -25.12 3.53 -10.76
CA GLY A 321 -25.44 4.89 -11.21
C GLY A 321 -24.33 5.88 -10.88
N ASN A 322 -24.68 6.95 -10.16
CA ASN A 322 -23.78 8.06 -9.83
C ASN A 322 -22.83 7.75 -8.64
N SER A 323 -22.76 6.51 -8.15
CA SER A 323 -21.87 6.12 -7.04
C SER A 323 -20.53 5.53 -7.51
N VAL A 324 -20.27 5.57 -8.82
CA VAL A 324 -19.08 5.00 -9.47
C VAL A 324 -17.98 6.07 -9.54
N ARG A 325 -16.72 5.68 -9.30
CA ARG A 325 -15.56 6.57 -9.42
C ARG A 325 -15.16 6.78 -10.89
N ASP A 326 -14.76 7.99 -11.25
CA ASP A 326 -14.42 8.38 -12.64
C ASP A 326 -13.27 7.55 -13.24
N ASP A 327 -12.35 7.02 -12.43
CA ASP A 327 -11.30 6.07 -12.86
C ASP A 327 -11.86 4.85 -13.61
N ILE A 328 -13.08 4.40 -13.26
CA ILE A 328 -13.72 3.24 -13.86
C ILE A 328 -14.26 3.60 -15.26
N VAL A 329 -14.69 4.85 -15.47
CA VAL A 329 -15.10 5.40 -16.78
C VAL A 329 -13.92 5.38 -17.73
N SER A 330 -12.76 5.94 -17.33
CA SER A 330 -11.57 5.98 -18.17
C SER A 330 -11.03 4.58 -18.47
N SER A 331 -11.06 3.67 -17.50
CA SER A 331 -10.61 2.29 -17.66
C SER A 331 -11.52 1.47 -18.58
N LEU A 332 -12.84 1.61 -18.49
CA LEU A 332 -13.78 0.97 -19.42
C LEU A 332 -13.61 1.51 -20.85
N ILE A 333 -13.44 2.83 -21.01
CA ILE A 333 -13.13 3.45 -22.31
C ILE A 333 -11.82 2.84 -22.89
N GLY A 334 -10.80 2.63 -22.07
CA GLY A 334 -9.57 1.93 -22.44
C GLY A 334 -9.83 0.51 -22.95
N ILE A 335 -10.55 -0.31 -22.16
CA ILE A 335 -10.90 -1.69 -22.52
C ILE A 335 -11.67 -1.75 -23.86
N ILE A 336 -12.66 -0.87 -24.04
CA ILE A 336 -13.43 -0.77 -25.28
C ILE A 336 -12.49 -0.41 -26.44
N SER A 337 -11.66 0.63 -26.32
CA SER A 337 -10.72 1.05 -27.37
C SER A 337 -9.73 -0.05 -27.80
N SER A 338 -9.40 -0.98 -26.89
CA SER A 338 -8.52 -2.13 -27.15
C SER A 338 -9.20 -3.30 -27.88
N SER A 339 -10.48 -3.17 -28.24
CA SER A 339 -11.36 -4.29 -28.62
C SER A 339 -12.16 -3.98 -29.90
N PRO A 340 -11.51 -3.85 -31.08
CA PRO A 340 -12.14 -3.36 -32.30
C PRO A 340 -13.35 -4.18 -32.77
N GLU A 341 -13.34 -5.49 -32.53
CA GLU A 341 -14.42 -6.42 -32.86
C GLU A 341 -15.74 -6.13 -32.10
N LEU A 342 -15.65 -5.47 -30.94
CA LEU A 342 -16.80 -5.23 -30.05
C LEU A 342 -17.37 -3.82 -30.17
N HIS A 343 -16.71 -2.90 -30.88
CA HIS A 343 -17.10 -1.48 -30.94
C HIS A 343 -18.56 -1.26 -31.35
N GLY A 344 -19.03 -1.91 -32.42
CA GLY A 344 -20.42 -1.79 -32.90
C GLY A 344 -21.45 -2.36 -31.91
N TYR A 345 -21.13 -3.51 -31.31
CA TYR A 345 -21.95 -4.14 -30.28
C TYR A 345 -22.10 -3.27 -29.03
N THR A 346 -20.97 -2.76 -28.52
CA THR A 346 -20.95 -1.90 -27.33
C THR A 346 -21.68 -0.59 -27.58
N ALA A 347 -21.52 0.03 -28.76
CA ALA A 347 -22.28 1.22 -29.15
C ALA A 347 -23.79 0.96 -29.18
N GLN A 348 -24.24 -0.16 -29.75
CA GLN A 348 -25.66 -0.55 -29.79
C GLN A 348 -26.24 -0.77 -28.38
N GLN A 349 -25.52 -1.49 -27.51
CA GLN A 349 -25.95 -1.78 -26.14
C GLN A 349 -26.03 -0.50 -25.29
N LEU A 350 -25.02 0.38 -25.37
CA LEU A 350 -25.02 1.66 -24.68
C LEU A 350 -26.12 2.59 -25.20
N TYR A 351 -26.37 2.64 -26.51
CA TYR A 351 -27.49 3.37 -27.11
C TYR A 351 -28.85 2.92 -26.57
N LYS A 352 -29.08 1.59 -26.53
CA LYS A 352 -30.31 0.97 -25.97
C LYS A 352 -30.55 1.42 -24.52
N ILE A 353 -29.51 1.58 -23.71
CA ILE A 353 -29.64 1.98 -22.30
C ILE A 353 -29.88 3.49 -22.14
N ILE A 354 -29.08 4.36 -22.80
CA ILE A 354 -29.26 5.82 -22.72
C ILE A 354 -30.68 6.24 -23.14
N ARG A 355 -31.25 5.58 -24.16
CA ARG A 355 -32.59 5.88 -24.66
C ARG A 355 -33.66 5.76 -23.55
N ASN A 356 -33.44 4.85 -22.60
CA ASN A 356 -34.35 4.57 -21.50
C ASN A 356 -34.04 5.42 -20.25
N ASP A 357 -32.76 5.50 -19.85
CA ASP A 357 -32.34 6.24 -18.65
C ASP A 357 -31.06 7.05 -18.91
N ILE A 358 -31.09 8.32 -18.51
CA ILE A 358 -29.98 9.30 -18.65
C ILE A 358 -29.44 9.69 -17.27
N THR A 359 -30.10 9.32 -16.16
CA THR A 359 -29.77 9.79 -14.79
C THR A 359 -28.35 9.44 -14.32
N GLN A 360 -27.76 8.43 -14.94
CA GLN A 360 -26.51 7.80 -14.55
C GLN A 360 -25.33 8.43 -15.32
N GLN A 361 -24.74 9.48 -14.74
CA GLN A 361 -23.73 10.31 -15.38
C GLN A 361 -22.49 9.52 -15.85
N PRO A 362 -21.89 8.59 -15.06
CA PRO A 362 -20.73 7.82 -15.52
C PRO A 362 -21.04 6.93 -16.72
N LEU A 363 -22.23 6.30 -16.74
CA LEU A 363 -22.70 5.49 -17.86
C LEU A 363 -22.88 6.33 -19.13
N VAL A 364 -23.51 7.50 -18.98
CA VAL A 364 -23.71 8.44 -20.09
C VAL A 364 -22.37 8.93 -20.63
N GLN A 365 -21.36 9.24 -19.80
CA GLN A 365 -20.03 9.65 -20.26
C GLN A 365 -19.33 8.58 -21.13
N VAL A 366 -19.30 7.33 -20.67
CA VAL A 366 -18.78 6.20 -21.48
C VAL A 366 -19.53 6.12 -22.81
N ALA A 367 -20.86 6.19 -22.74
CA ALA A 367 -21.71 6.02 -23.90
C ALA A 367 -21.57 7.16 -24.92
N LEU A 368 -21.51 8.42 -24.47
CA LEU A 368 -21.21 9.60 -25.30
C LEU A 368 -19.87 9.43 -26.03
N TRP A 369 -18.82 8.99 -25.33
CA TRP A 369 -17.52 8.71 -25.95
C TRP A 369 -17.64 7.61 -27.01
N THR A 370 -18.28 6.47 -26.70
CA THR A 370 -18.43 5.37 -27.67
C THR A 370 -19.28 5.74 -28.89
N LEU A 371 -20.34 6.54 -28.72
CA LEU A 371 -21.18 7.00 -29.83
C LEU A 371 -20.43 8.01 -30.71
N GLY A 372 -19.63 8.90 -30.11
CA GLY A 372 -18.75 9.79 -30.86
C GLY A 372 -17.64 9.05 -31.62
N GLU A 373 -17.08 7.98 -31.04
CA GLU A 373 -15.95 7.24 -31.63
C GLU A 373 -16.32 6.04 -32.51
N PHE A 374 -17.56 5.52 -32.42
CA PHE A 374 -18.00 4.33 -33.17
C PHE A 374 -19.42 4.45 -33.75
N GLY A 375 -20.03 5.64 -33.73
CA GLY A 375 -21.37 5.87 -34.30
C GLY A 375 -21.48 5.53 -35.80
N ASP A 376 -20.39 5.67 -36.54
CA ASP A 376 -20.27 5.21 -37.94
C ASP A 376 -20.34 3.69 -38.08
N LEU A 377 -19.69 2.93 -37.19
CA LEU A 377 -19.79 1.46 -37.15
C LEU A 377 -21.19 0.99 -36.74
N PHE A 378 -21.90 1.78 -35.93
CA PHE A 378 -23.26 1.50 -35.52
C PHE A 378 -24.27 1.74 -36.65
N VAL A 379 -24.22 2.90 -37.32
CA VAL A 379 -25.14 3.24 -38.43
C VAL A 379 -24.86 2.40 -39.69
N SER A 380 -23.60 2.05 -39.97
CA SER A 380 -23.25 1.24 -41.15
C SER A 380 -23.67 -0.23 -41.08
N GLY A 381 -24.21 -0.70 -39.95
CA GLY A 381 -24.80 -2.04 -39.82
C GLY A 381 -23.81 -3.20 -40.03
N GLN A 382 -22.50 -2.96 -39.93
CA GLN A 382 -21.47 -3.99 -40.12
C GLN A 382 -21.43 -5.05 -39.00
N TYR A 383 -22.23 -4.88 -37.95
CA TYR A 383 -22.44 -5.88 -36.92
C TYR A 383 -23.67 -6.74 -37.23
N GLN A 384 -23.44 -7.99 -37.62
CA GLN A 384 -24.47 -9.02 -37.67
C GLN A 384 -24.61 -9.65 -36.27
N PRO A 385 -25.79 -9.55 -35.62
CA PRO A 385 -26.00 -10.20 -34.33
C PRO A 385 -25.91 -11.72 -34.43
N SER A 386 -25.54 -12.35 -33.30
CA SER A 386 -25.96 -13.72 -33.02
C SER A 386 -27.49 -13.76 -32.89
N ASP A 387 -28.15 -14.85 -33.27
CA ASP A 387 -29.58 -14.95 -33.62
C ASP A 387 -30.65 -14.49 -32.59
N ASP A 388 -30.26 -14.02 -31.40
CA ASP A 388 -31.16 -13.69 -30.27
C ASP A 388 -31.35 -12.17 -29.99
N GLU A 389 -30.62 -11.26 -30.65
CA GLU A 389 -30.70 -9.80 -30.35
C GLU A 389 -31.39 -8.99 -31.46
N GLU A 390 -32.46 -8.25 -31.11
CA GLU A 390 -33.17 -7.35 -32.03
C GLU A 390 -32.25 -6.28 -32.64
N ASN A 391 -32.19 -6.28 -33.97
CA ASN A 391 -31.55 -5.26 -34.79
C ASN A 391 -32.38 -3.98 -34.80
N ILE A 392 -32.02 -3.04 -33.91
CA ILE A 392 -32.47 -1.65 -34.03
C ILE A 392 -31.61 -0.97 -35.09
N GLN A 393 -32.15 -0.78 -36.30
CA GLN A 393 -31.59 0.16 -37.27
C GLN A 393 -31.84 1.57 -36.77
N VAL A 394 -30.77 2.30 -36.43
CA VAL A 394 -30.82 3.66 -35.92
C VAL A 394 -30.35 4.62 -36.99
N THR A 395 -31.07 5.72 -37.18
CA THR A 395 -30.71 6.79 -38.12
C THR A 395 -29.71 7.78 -37.51
N GLU A 396 -28.92 8.44 -38.34
CA GLU A 396 -27.95 9.48 -37.91
C GLU A 396 -28.63 10.55 -37.04
N ASP A 397 -29.84 10.98 -37.43
CA ASP A 397 -30.64 11.98 -36.71
C ASP A 397 -31.07 11.53 -35.30
N GLU A 398 -31.38 10.25 -35.08
CA GLU A 398 -31.75 9.75 -33.75
C GLU A 398 -30.59 9.86 -32.76
N ILE A 399 -29.36 9.60 -33.21
CA ILE A 399 -28.16 9.71 -32.37
C ILE A 399 -27.93 11.18 -31.99
N VAL A 400 -28.03 12.10 -32.96
CA VAL A 400 -27.89 13.55 -32.71
C VAL A 400 -29.01 14.09 -31.81
N ASN A 401 -30.26 13.63 -32.00
CA ASN A 401 -31.39 13.96 -31.11
C ASN A 401 -31.10 13.58 -29.65
N ILE A 402 -30.51 12.41 -29.38
CA ILE A 402 -30.18 11.97 -28.02
C ILE A 402 -29.04 12.82 -27.44
N LEU A 403 -28.01 13.15 -28.22
CA LEU A 403 -26.91 14.01 -27.78
C LEU A 403 -27.40 15.42 -27.40
N GLU A 404 -28.24 16.04 -28.22
CA GLU A 404 -28.87 17.33 -27.92
C GLU A 404 -29.76 17.26 -26.65
N LYS A 405 -30.51 16.17 -26.48
CA LYS A 405 -31.33 15.93 -25.28
C LYS A 405 -30.48 15.85 -24.01
N ILE A 406 -29.33 15.16 -24.05
CA ILE A 406 -28.39 15.06 -22.92
C ILE A 406 -27.75 16.41 -22.60
N LEU A 407 -27.37 17.15 -23.64
CA LEU A 407 -26.70 18.45 -23.53
C LEU A 407 -27.61 19.48 -22.83
N ASN A 408 -28.87 19.56 -23.28
CA ASN A 408 -29.89 20.47 -22.77
C ASN A 408 -30.50 20.02 -21.42
N TRP A 409 -30.18 18.82 -20.93
CA TRP A 409 -30.77 18.31 -19.69
C TRP A 409 -30.14 18.97 -18.46
N SER A 410 -30.96 19.45 -17.53
CA SER A 410 -30.51 20.22 -16.35
C SER A 410 -29.62 19.44 -15.40
N ILE A 411 -29.87 18.13 -15.23
CA ILE A 411 -29.17 17.23 -14.31
C ILE A 411 -27.79 16.79 -14.86
N SER A 412 -27.53 17.01 -16.15
CA SER A 412 -26.25 16.69 -16.80
C SER A 412 -25.10 17.49 -16.18
N THR A 413 -24.02 16.81 -15.76
CA THR A 413 -22.83 17.47 -15.22
C THR A 413 -22.07 18.23 -16.31
N VAL A 414 -21.20 19.17 -15.93
CA VAL A 414 -20.38 19.92 -16.90
C VAL A 414 -19.52 18.97 -17.72
N ILE A 415 -18.89 17.98 -17.08
CA ILE A 415 -18.11 16.91 -17.70
C ILE A 415 -18.96 16.09 -18.69
N THR A 416 -20.20 15.72 -18.34
CA THR A 416 -21.08 15.01 -19.27
C THR A 416 -21.44 15.86 -20.50
N ARG A 417 -21.68 17.17 -20.33
CA ARG A 417 -21.89 18.10 -21.45
C ARG A 417 -20.64 18.27 -22.32
N GLU A 418 -19.46 18.30 -21.71
CA GLU A 418 -18.17 18.31 -22.39
C GLU A 418 -17.96 17.06 -23.27
N TYR A 419 -18.26 15.87 -22.75
CA TYR A 419 -18.25 14.63 -23.55
C TYR A 419 -19.26 14.69 -24.71
N ALA A 420 -20.46 15.23 -24.49
CA ALA A 420 -21.49 15.34 -25.51
C ALA A 420 -21.08 16.32 -26.63
N ILE A 421 -20.47 17.45 -26.29
CA ILE A 421 -19.88 18.39 -27.23
C ILE A 421 -18.78 17.74 -28.07
N ASN A 422 -17.84 17.04 -27.44
CA ASN A 422 -16.76 16.35 -28.14
C ASN A 422 -17.29 15.23 -29.05
N ALA A 423 -18.33 14.52 -28.63
CA ALA A 423 -19.01 13.50 -29.42
C ALA A 423 -19.73 14.09 -30.65
N LEU A 424 -20.47 15.20 -30.49
CA LEU A 424 -21.10 15.92 -31.58
C LEU A 424 -20.08 16.36 -32.64
N MET A 425 -18.92 16.89 -32.22
CA MET A 425 -17.85 17.25 -33.15
C MET A 425 -17.31 16.04 -33.91
N LYS A 426 -17.12 14.89 -33.24
CA LYS A 426 -16.72 13.63 -33.87
C LYS A 426 -17.74 13.05 -34.83
N LEU A 427 -19.04 13.24 -34.56
CA LEU A 427 -20.09 12.86 -35.49
C LEU A 427 -20.21 13.81 -36.68
N SER A 428 -19.82 15.08 -36.55
CA SER A 428 -19.93 16.06 -37.65
C SER A 428 -19.13 15.70 -38.90
N THR A 429 -18.06 14.92 -38.77
CA THR A 429 -17.25 14.40 -39.89
C THR A 429 -17.74 13.05 -40.40
N ARG A 430 -18.50 12.30 -39.59
CA ARG A 430 -18.95 10.93 -39.87
C ARG A 430 -20.37 10.89 -40.45
N PHE A 431 -21.24 11.78 -39.99
CA PHE A 431 -22.61 11.96 -40.44
C PHE A 431 -22.71 13.27 -41.24
N PRO A 432 -22.36 13.28 -42.53
CA PRO A 432 -22.40 14.50 -43.35
C PRO A 432 -23.80 15.10 -43.41
N SER A 433 -24.84 14.26 -43.34
CA SER A 433 -26.26 14.65 -43.32
C SER A 433 -26.63 15.58 -42.16
N CYS A 434 -26.01 15.40 -40.99
CA CYS A 434 -26.32 16.13 -39.76
C CYS A 434 -25.33 17.28 -39.47
N SER A 435 -24.33 17.51 -40.32
CA SER A 435 -23.23 18.45 -40.05
C SER A 435 -23.70 19.88 -39.78
N ASP A 436 -24.63 20.41 -40.60
CA ASP A 436 -25.14 21.78 -40.46
C ASP A 436 -25.96 21.96 -39.16
N ARG A 437 -26.70 20.92 -38.78
CA ARG A 437 -27.45 20.88 -37.53
C ARG A 437 -26.51 20.94 -36.33
N ILE A 438 -25.46 20.11 -36.33
CA ILE A 438 -24.43 20.10 -35.28
C ILE A 438 -23.75 21.48 -35.16
N GLN A 439 -23.44 22.14 -36.27
CA GLN A 439 -22.87 23.50 -36.27
C GLN A 439 -23.82 24.52 -35.60
N SER A 440 -25.14 24.40 -35.82
CA SER A 440 -26.12 25.30 -35.19
C SER A 440 -26.15 25.13 -33.67
N VAL A 441 -26.10 23.88 -33.17
CA VAL A 441 -26.01 23.57 -31.73
C VAL A 441 -24.71 24.13 -31.14
N MET A 442 -23.58 23.92 -31.82
CA MET A 442 -22.28 24.42 -31.36
C MET A 442 -22.26 25.95 -31.21
N THR A 443 -22.91 26.66 -32.14
CA THR A 443 -23.01 28.13 -32.14
C THR A 443 -23.81 28.64 -30.94
N VAL A 444 -24.87 27.93 -30.51
CA VAL A 444 -25.64 28.29 -29.31
C VAL A 444 -24.79 28.17 -28.04
N TYR A 445 -23.92 27.16 -27.97
CA TYR A 445 -23.06 26.92 -26.80
C TYR A 445 -21.85 27.86 -26.73
N ALA A 446 -21.56 28.65 -27.77
CA ALA A 446 -20.48 29.66 -27.79
C ALA A 446 -20.75 30.86 -26.85
N CYS A 447 -21.98 30.98 -26.35
CA CYS A 447 -22.40 31.98 -25.35
C CYS A 447 -22.72 31.36 -23.98
N ASN A 448 -22.26 30.13 -23.70
CA ASN A 448 -22.49 29.47 -22.42
C ASN A 448 -21.65 30.12 -21.29
N MET A 449 -22.17 30.12 -20.06
CA MET A 449 -21.51 30.68 -18.88
C MET A 449 -20.31 29.85 -18.40
N ASN A 450 -20.27 28.55 -18.73
CA ASN A 450 -19.16 27.67 -18.37
C ASN A 450 -17.99 27.83 -19.36
N LEU A 451 -16.85 28.33 -18.87
CA LEU A 451 -15.65 28.60 -19.68
C LEU A 451 -15.26 27.40 -20.58
N GLU A 452 -15.17 26.19 -20.05
CA GLU A 452 -14.72 25.02 -20.83
C GLU A 452 -15.67 24.66 -21.98
N LEU A 453 -16.98 24.68 -21.73
CA LEU A 453 -18.00 24.47 -22.77
C LEU A 453 -17.95 25.60 -23.81
N GLN A 454 -17.71 26.84 -23.36
CA GLN A 454 -17.62 28.01 -24.22
C GLN A 454 -16.39 27.97 -25.13
N THR A 455 -15.22 27.65 -24.59
CA THR A 455 -13.95 27.53 -25.33
C THR A 455 -14.08 26.49 -26.44
N ARG A 456 -14.52 25.27 -26.11
CA ARG A 456 -14.74 24.22 -27.12
C ARG A 456 -15.80 24.63 -28.16
N ALA A 457 -16.87 25.31 -27.73
CA ALA A 457 -17.88 25.87 -28.63
C ALA A 457 -17.32 26.87 -29.66
N VAL A 458 -16.49 27.81 -29.21
CA VAL A 458 -15.86 28.80 -30.10
C VAL A 458 -14.83 28.14 -31.02
N GLU A 459 -13.99 27.24 -30.49
CA GLU A 459 -12.98 26.51 -31.26
C GLU A 459 -13.59 25.66 -32.38
N TYR A 460 -14.59 24.84 -32.07
CA TYR A 460 -15.20 23.97 -33.08
C TYR A 460 -16.00 24.79 -34.10
N THR A 461 -16.70 25.86 -33.67
CA THR A 461 -17.36 26.80 -34.60
C THR A 461 -16.35 27.49 -35.54
N SER A 462 -15.15 27.78 -35.06
CA SER A 462 -14.04 28.27 -35.90
C SER A 462 -13.54 27.19 -36.88
N LEU A 463 -13.48 25.92 -36.48
CA LEU A 463 -13.16 24.79 -37.37
C LEU A 463 -14.20 24.61 -38.49
N PHE A 464 -15.50 24.67 -38.18
CA PHE A 464 -16.57 24.62 -39.20
C PHE A 464 -16.47 25.76 -40.22
N THR A 465 -16.19 26.98 -39.76
CA THR A 465 -16.25 28.19 -40.61
C THR A 465 -14.97 28.48 -41.39
N LYS A 466 -13.79 28.25 -40.81
CA LYS A 466 -12.50 28.63 -41.41
C LYS A 466 -11.67 27.45 -41.94
N HIS A 467 -11.84 26.25 -41.37
CA HIS A 467 -10.91 25.12 -41.57
C HIS A 467 -11.63 23.78 -41.85
N ASN A 468 -12.79 23.82 -42.51
CA ASN A 468 -13.60 22.63 -42.81
C ASN A 468 -12.81 21.53 -43.57
N SER A 469 -11.82 21.91 -44.39
CA SER A 469 -10.96 20.97 -45.11
C SER A 469 -9.97 20.18 -44.23
N ILE A 470 -9.64 20.69 -43.04
CA ILE A 470 -8.72 20.04 -42.08
C ILE A 470 -9.51 19.29 -40.99
N ARG A 471 -10.81 19.62 -40.83
CA ARG A 471 -11.73 19.05 -39.84
C ARG A 471 -11.74 17.51 -39.85
N SER A 472 -11.75 16.88 -41.03
CA SER A 472 -11.72 15.41 -41.14
C SER A 472 -10.47 14.78 -40.54
N SER A 473 -9.30 15.42 -40.70
CA SER A 473 -8.01 14.88 -40.25
C SER A 473 -7.71 15.16 -38.77
N ILE A 474 -8.23 16.27 -38.22
CA ILE A 474 -8.12 16.55 -36.77
C ILE A 474 -9.00 15.59 -35.96
N VAL A 475 -10.13 15.16 -36.54
CA VAL A 475 -11.17 14.39 -35.86
C VAL A 475 -11.17 12.92 -36.33
N GLU A 476 -9.99 12.41 -36.69
CA GLU A 476 -9.73 10.99 -36.91
C GLU A 476 -9.88 10.20 -35.59
N ARG A 477 -10.00 8.87 -35.69
CA ARG A 477 -10.16 8.02 -34.51
C ARG A 477 -8.93 8.11 -33.62
N MET A 478 -9.16 8.28 -32.32
CA MET A 478 -8.08 8.34 -31.34
C MET A 478 -7.25 7.03 -31.33
N PRO A 479 -5.92 7.10 -31.16
CA PRO A 479 -5.09 5.91 -30.94
C PRO A 479 -5.59 5.09 -29.74
N VAL A 480 -5.34 3.77 -29.79
CA VAL A 480 -5.74 2.85 -28.71
C VAL A 480 -5.10 3.30 -27.40
N LEU A 481 -5.92 3.46 -26.36
CA LEU A 481 -5.45 3.83 -25.04
C LEU A 481 -4.71 2.64 -24.43
N VAL A 482 -3.43 2.84 -24.11
CA VAL A 482 -2.68 1.88 -23.29
C VAL A 482 -3.18 2.03 -21.86
N SER A 483 -3.81 0.99 -21.32
CA SER A 483 -4.18 0.95 -19.91
C SER A 483 -2.93 1.06 -19.04
N ASN A 484 -2.81 2.15 -18.28
CA ASN A 484 -1.74 2.34 -17.30
C ASN A 484 -1.93 1.36 -16.12
N GLN A 485 -1.45 0.14 -16.27
CA GLN A 485 -1.32 -0.85 -15.20
C GLN A 485 -0.20 -0.43 -14.23
N THR A 486 -0.35 0.69 -13.50
CA THR A 486 0.61 1.15 -12.48
C THR A 486 0.12 2.31 -11.58
N SER A 487 -1.12 2.26 -11.06
CA SER A 487 -1.62 3.30 -10.13
C SER A 487 -2.32 2.82 -8.85
N THR A 488 -2.64 1.53 -8.69
CA THR A 488 -3.60 1.11 -7.64
C THR A 488 -3.25 -0.18 -6.88
N THR A 489 -1.99 -0.62 -6.91
CA THR A 489 -1.52 -1.82 -6.17
C THR A 489 -0.27 -1.52 -5.34
N ASN A 490 -0.37 -0.57 -4.42
CA ASN A 490 0.46 -0.56 -3.20
C ASN A 490 -0.21 -1.42 -2.13
N ASN A 491 -0.10 -2.75 -2.28
CA ASN A 491 -0.28 -3.73 -1.20
C ASN A 491 0.53 -4.97 -1.55
N GLU A 492 1.30 -5.46 -0.58
CA GLU A 492 2.34 -6.48 -0.75
C GLU A 492 1.74 -7.90 -0.84
N GLU A 493 2.10 -8.67 -1.86
CA GLU A 493 2.07 -10.15 -1.81
C GLU A 493 3.44 -10.69 -2.25
N PRO A 494 4.09 -11.58 -1.47
CA PRO A 494 5.36 -12.18 -1.84
C PRO A 494 5.16 -13.40 -2.74
N THR A 495 5.76 -13.37 -3.94
CA THR A 495 5.80 -14.54 -4.82
C THR A 495 6.82 -15.56 -4.30
N TYR A 496 6.38 -16.79 -4.01
CA TYR A 496 7.29 -17.92 -3.83
C TYR A 496 7.59 -18.55 -5.19
N GLU A 497 8.87 -18.61 -5.56
CA GLU A 497 9.32 -19.35 -6.74
C GLU A 497 9.24 -20.86 -6.48
N GLN A 498 8.65 -21.60 -7.42
CA GLN A 498 8.78 -23.06 -7.51
C GLN A 498 9.69 -23.38 -8.69
N GLU A 499 10.82 -24.01 -8.40
CA GLU A 499 11.70 -24.57 -9.42
C GLU A 499 11.05 -25.82 -10.02
N GLU A 500 10.84 -25.85 -11.34
CA GLU A 500 10.72 -27.11 -12.08
C GLU A 500 11.75 -27.17 -13.22
N SER A 501 12.63 -28.16 -13.10
CA SER A 501 13.70 -28.47 -14.05
C SER A 501 13.19 -29.27 -15.25
N SER A 502 13.66 -28.94 -16.46
CA SER A 502 13.66 -29.87 -17.60
C SER A 502 14.81 -29.54 -18.57
N ILE A 503 15.52 -30.59 -19.02
CA ILE A 503 16.74 -30.52 -19.84
C ILE A 503 16.52 -31.28 -21.17
N ASN A 504 17.29 -30.90 -22.20
CA ASN A 504 17.35 -31.39 -23.61
C ASN A 504 16.45 -30.58 -24.58
N GLY A 505 16.93 -29.95 -25.66
CA GLY A 505 18.30 -29.78 -26.18
C GLY A 505 18.45 -30.29 -27.62
N ILE A 506 18.83 -29.41 -28.56
CA ILE A 506 19.51 -29.68 -29.85
C ILE A 506 20.00 -28.35 -30.45
N ASN A 507 21.18 -28.36 -31.09
CA ASN A 507 21.90 -27.18 -31.57
C ASN A 507 21.47 -26.73 -32.98
N SER A 508 21.60 -25.43 -33.26
CA SER A 508 22.27 -24.94 -34.47
C SER A 508 22.90 -23.56 -34.24
N SER A 509 23.96 -23.24 -34.99
CA SER A 509 24.88 -22.14 -34.71
C SER A 509 24.81 -21.02 -35.75
N SER A 510 24.92 -19.76 -35.33
CA SER A 510 25.68 -18.73 -36.06
C SER A 510 25.76 -17.37 -35.33
N THR A 511 26.93 -16.74 -35.46
CA THR A 511 27.23 -15.30 -35.42
C THR A 511 26.90 -14.45 -34.18
N SER A 512 27.95 -13.79 -33.71
CA SER A 512 27.96 -12.68 -32.75
C SER A 512 27.15 -11.47 -33.18
N ASP A 513 26.42 -10.86 -32.24
CA ASP A 513 26.30 -9.40 -32.20
C ASP A 513 26.03 -8.89 -30.77
N ILE A 514 26.65 -7.75 -30.43
CA ILE A 514 26.51 -7.10 -29.13
C ILE A 514 25.31 -6.16 -29.17
N LYS A 515 24.33 -6.34 -28.27
CA LYS A 515 23.31 -5.33 -27.98
C LYS A 515 23.10 -5.16 -26.48
N THR A 516 23.90 -4.27 -25.89
CA THR A 516 23.53 -3.54 -24.67
C THR A 516 22.36 -2.62 -24.98
N GLU A 517 21.26 -2.74 -24.23
CA GLU A 517 20.16 -1.77 -24.32
C GLU A 517 20.62 -0.38 -23.85
N PRO A 518 20.28 0.71 -24.58
CA PRO A 518 20.64 2.06 -24.19
C PRO A 518 19.67 2.61 -23.13
N VAL A 519 20.22 3.22 -22.07
CA VAL A 519 19.43 4.02 -21.13
C VAL A 519 19.00 5.31 -21.84
N VAL A 520 17.73 5.38 -22.26
CA VAL A 520 17.19 6.53 -22.99
C VAL A 520 16.94 7.72 -22.06
N ASP A 521 17.92 8.62 -22.05
CA ASP A 521 17.77 10.09 -22.03
C ASP A 521 16.86 10.73 -20.94
N LEU A 522 17.12 10.38 -19.67
CA LEU A 522 16.39 10.91 -18.51
C LEU A 522 16.68 12.40 -18.19
N PHE A 523 17.73 13.00 -18.77
CA PHE A 523 18.12 14.38 -18.47
C PHE A 523 17.27 15.45 -19.16
N LYS A 524 16.60 15.14 -20.28
CA LYS A 524 15.76 16.10 -21.01
C LYS A 524 14.54 16.61 -20.21
N ILE A 525 14.08 15.86 -19.21
CA ILE A 525 12.94 16.21 -18.36
C ILE A 525 13.31 17.31 -17.33
N LEU A 526 14.60 17.61 -17.16
CA LEU A 526 15.12 18.48 -16.08
C LEU A 526 15.57 19.88 -16.54
N ASP A 527 15.39 20.25 -17.81
CA ASP A 527 15.94 21.49 -18.41
C ASP A 527 14.89 22.36 -19.17
N GLU A 528 13.57 22.18 -18.96
CA GLU A 528 12.56 23.12 -19.50
C GLU A 528 12.41 24.40 -18.63
N PRO A 529 12.34 25.61 -19.23
CA PRO A 529 12.21 26.86 -18.51
C PRO A 529 10.74 27.22 -18.20
N SER A 530 10.46 27.61 -16.97
CA SER A 530 9.17 28.17 -16.57
C SER A 530 8.99 29.61 -17.06
N SER A 531 8.02 29.84 -17.94
CA SER A 531 7.49 31.17 -18.25
C SER A 531 6.21 31.45 -17.43
N THR A 532 6.06 32.71 -17.00
CA THR A 532 5.04 33.14 -16.04
C THR A 532 3.81 33.78 -16.70
N ASN A 533 2.74 33.93 -15.89
CA ASN A 533 1.55 34.79 -16.06
C ASN A 533 0.41 34.20 -16.92
N THR A 534 -0.89 34.34 -16.55
CA THR A 534 -1.53 35.04 -15.41
C THR A 534 -3.00 34.60 -15.26
N GLY A 535 -3.56 34.61 -14.05
CA GLY A 535 -5.01 34.74 -13.83
C GLY A 535 -5.67 33.80 -12.82
N ASN A 536 -5.94 34.34 -11.61
CA ASN A 536 -7.00 34.07 -10.61
C ASN A 536 -8.12 33.06 -11.01
N GLU A 537 -8.74 32.25 -10.13
CA GLU A 537 -8.91 32.22 -8.65
C GLU A 537 -9.37 30.77 -8.26
N PHE A 538 -9.61 30.29 -7.01
CA PHE A 538 -9.75 30.82 -5.64
C PHE A 538 -9.46 29.66 -4.61
N ASN A 539 -9.87 29.82 -3.34
CA ASN A 539 -10.03 28.84 -2.24
C ASN A 539 -8.80 28.01 -1.77
N THR A 540 -8.15 28.35 -0.65
CA THR A 540 -8.48 28.00 0.78
C THR A 540 -8.44 26.49 1.06
N GLU A 541 -7.71 25.95 2.05
CA GLU A 541 -7.31 26.50 3.37
C GLU A 541 -5.85 26.18 3.77
N ASN A 542 -5.44 26.60 4.99
CA ASN A 542 -4.18 26.32 5.74
C ASN A 542 -3.11 27.42 5.86
N ASN A 543 -3.51 28.66 6.17
CA ASN A 543 -2.61 29.70 6.68
C ASN A 543 -2.71 29.85 8.21
N LEU A 544 -1.84 29.15 8.96
CA LEU A 544 -1.70 29.32 10.42
C LEU A 544 -0.24 29.51 10.90
N PHE A 545 0.74 29.64 9.99
CA PHE A 545 2.16 29.80 10.36
C PHE A 545 2.82 31.09 9.85
N ASP A 546 2.12 31.89 9.05
CA ASP A 546 2.68 33.06 8.35
C ASP A 546 2.28 34.42 8.96
N LEU A 547 1.67 34.42 10.15
CA LEU A 547 1.18 35.64 10.83
C LEU A 547 2.03 36.07 12.03
N LEU A 548 3.30 35.67 12.10
CA LEU A 548 4.22 36.00 13.20
C LEU A 548 5.49 36.76 12.81
N ASN A 549 5.70 37.05 11.52
CA ASN A 549 6.97 37.63 11.07
C ASN A 549 6.79 38.92 10.24
N SER A 550 6.15 39.92 10.84
CA SER A 550 6.16 41.30 10.33
C SER A 550 5.85 42.32 11.45
N ASN A 551 6.90 42.85 12.08
CA ASN A 551 6.86 44.23 12.58
C ASN A 551 8.27 44.85 12.67
N ASN A 552 8.32 46.17 12.51
CA ASN A 552 9.56 46.91 12.24
C ASN A 552 10.49 47.12 13.45
N GLN A 553 11.78 47.18 13.12
CA GLN A 553 12.87 47.99 13.71
C GLN A 553 12.56 48.76 15.03
N GLN A 554 13.36 48.53 16.08
CA GLN A 554 14.41 49.49 16.48
C GLN A 554 15.27 49.07 17.70
N SER A 555 16.59 49.15 17.52
CA SER A 555 17.58 49.74 18.45
C SER A 555 18.19 48.96 19.64
N VAL A 556 19.48 49.25 19.81
CA VAL A 556 20.38 49.14 20.98
C VAL A 556 20.84 47.75 21.46
N SER A 557 22.17 47.59 21.39
CA SER A 557 23.01 46.56 22.00
C SER A 557 23.00 46.54 23.52
N LEU A 558 23.14 45.36 24.14
CA LEU A 558 24.00 45.16 25.31
C LEU A 558 24.33 43.67 25.50
N SER A 559 25.58 43.39 25.85
CA SER A 559 26.19 42.07 26.03
C SER A 559 25.75 41.36 27.31
N ASN A 560 25.89 40.02 27.36
CA ASN A 560 26.62 39.35 28.46
C ASN A 560 26.97 37.88 28.15
N PRO A 561 27.96 37.28 28.86
CA PRO A 561 28.95 36.43 28.19
C PRO A 561 29.10 35.02 28.78
N LEU A 562 29.32 34.01 27.94
CA LEU A 562 29.75 32.66 28.37
C LEU A 562 30.69 31.91 27.41
N ASP A 563 30.89 32.39 26.17
CA ASP A 563 31.69 31.67 25.15
C ASP A 563 33.22 31.93 25.21
N ASP A 564 33.72 32.71 26.19
CA ASP A 564 35.10 33.24 26.19
C ASP A 564 36.02 32.58 27.25
N ILE A 565 35.83 31.28 27.52
CA ILE A 565 36.58 30.55 28.59
C ILE A 565 37.29 29.26 28.16
N PHE A 566 36.98 28.65 27.00
CA PHE A 566 37.77 27.53 26.47
C PHE A 566 38.23 27.78 25.03
N GLY A 567 39.49 28.16 24.92
CA GLY A 567 40.12 28.67 23.71
C GLY A 567 40.31 27.65 22.61
N ASN A 568 40.30 28.20 21.40
CA ASN A 568 40.59 27.54 20.13
C ASN A 568 42.10 27.33 19.97
N ASP A 569 42.63 26.19 20.42
CA ASP A 569 43.90 25.61 19.95
C ASP A 569 43.92 24.08 20.19
N LEU A 570 44.80 23.35 19.47
CA LEU A 570 44.99 21.88 19.48
C LEU A 570 43.94 21.01 18.74
N LEU A 571 43.87 21.15 17.41
CA LEU A 571 43.51 20.04 16.51
C LEU A 571 44.60 19.77 15.44
N SER A 572 45.83 19.59 15.91
CA SER A 572 46.90 18.95 15.12
C SER A 572 47.08 17.49 15.58
N ASN A 573 46.85 16.53 14.67
CA ASN A 573 47.22 15.11 14.77
C ASN A 573 47.03 14.42 16.13
N GLN A 574 45.91 13.70 16.29
CA GLN A 574 45.98 12.38 16.92
C GLN A 574 44.93 11.39 16.38
N SER A 575 45.41 10.21 16.04
CA SER A 575 44.63 9.09 15.48
C SER A 575 43.75 8.43 16.54
N ILE A 576 42.46 8.26 16.26
CA ILE A 576 41.57 7.42 17.06
C ILE A 576 41.26 6.14 16.27
N ASN A 577 41.77 5.01 16.78
CA ASN A 577 41.42 3.68 16.31
C ASN A 577 40.06 3.30 16.92
N GLY A 578 38.99 3.31 16.12
CA GLY A 578 37.67 2.82 16.50
C GLY A 578 37.10 1.95 15.38
N LYS A 579 36.83 0.67 15.66
CA LYS A 579 36.34 -0.28 14.65
C LYS A 579 34.86 -0.06 14.34
N SER A 580 34.57 0.83 13.40
CA SER A 580 33.40 0.72 12.51
C SER A 580 33.87 0.27 11.12
N SER A 581 33.00 -0.39 10.37
CA SER A 581 33.31 -0.83 9.00
C SER A 581 33.27 0.36 8.03
N SER A 582 34.36 1.13 7.98
CA SER A 582 34.48 2.31 7.13
C SER A 582 34.50 1.92 5.65
N ILE A 583 33.43 2.26 4.92
CA ILE A 583 33.34 2.11 3.47
C ILE A 583 34.39 3.05 2.82
N PRO A 584 35.23 2.58 1.88
CA PRO A 584 36.26 3.42 1.28
C PRO A 584 35.67 4.55 0.43
N SER A 585 36.23 5.75 0.55
CA SER A 585 35.84 6.91 -0.26
C SER A 585 36.19 6.73 -1.74
N MET A 586 35.32 7.21 -2.63
CA MET A 586 35.47 7.09 -4.08
C MET A 586 35.69 8.48 -4.70
N THR A 587 36.61 8.64 -5.65
CA THR A 587 36.68 9.86 -6.47
C THR A 587 35.67 9.73 -7.61
N ALA A 588 34.69 10.64 -7.67
CA ALA A 588 33.60 10.60 -8.65
C ALA A 588 33.98 11.29 -9.96
N ILE A 589 34.57 12.49 -9.87
CA ILE A 589 35.11 13.26 -11.00
C ILE A 589 36.44 13.88 -10.58
N ASP A 590 37.41 13.88 -11.49
CA ASP A 590 38.65 14.66 -11.40
C ASP A 590 38.97 15.17 -12.81
N LYS A 591 38.45 16.36 -13.15
CA LYS A 591 38.52 16.96 -14.49
C LYS A 591 38.57 18.48 -14.38
N ASN A 592 39.31 19.13 -15.28
CA ASN A 592 39.39 20.60 -15.39
C ASN A 592 39.78 21.33 -14.08
N GLY A 593 40.48 20.63 -13.17
CA GLY A 593 40.86 21.14 -11.85
C GLY A 593 39.75 21.06 -10.78
N LEU A 594 38.53 20.65 -11.14
CA LEU A 594 37.44 20.30 -10.23
C LEU A 594 37.54 18.82 -9.86
N ARG A 595 37.62 18.55 -8.54
CA ARG A 595 37.66 17.20 -7.99
C ARG A 595 36.50 16.97 -7.04
N ILE A 596 35.74 15.90 -7.26
CA ILE A 596 34.61 15.49 -6.41
C ILE A 596 34.92 14.13 -5.78
N ILE A 597 34.87 14.08 -4.45
CA ILE A 597 35.08 12.87 -3.64
C ILE A 597 33.77 12.52 -2.95
N PHE A 598 33.38 11.24 -3.02
CA PHE A 598 32.26 10.66 -2.32
C PHE A 598 32.74 9.90 -1.09
N GLN A 599 32.24 10.28 0.08
CA GLN A 599 32.37 9.54 1.33
C GLN A 599 31.02 8.88 1.64
N PHE A 600 31.03 7.70 2.27
CA PHE A 600 29.83 6.88 2.45
C PHE A 600 29.57 6.64 3.93
N GLU A 601 28.38 7.01 4.39
CA GLU A 601 27.84 6.63 5.70
C GLU A 601 26.57 5.79 5.48
N ARG A 602 26.34 4.78 6.31
CA ARG A 602 25.17 3.91 6.19
C ARG A 602 24.41 3.81 7.50
N GLN A 603 23.10 3.96 7.40
CA GLN A 603 22.16 3.75 8.50
C GLN A 603 21.05 2.81 7.97
N ASP A 604 21.06 1.55 8.42
CA ASP A 604 20.15 0.47 7.99
C ASP A 604 20.02 0.29 6.46
N LYS A 605 18.86 0.67 5.90
CA LYS A 605 18.48 0.58 4.47
C LYS A 605 18.78 1.87 3.69
N ILE A 606 19.34 2.88 4.35
CA ILE A 606 19.65 4.19 3.78
C ILE A 606 21.17 4.34 3.66
N LEU A 607 21.63 4.67 2.45
CA LEU A 607 23.00 5.07 2.17
C LEU A 607 23.05 6.59 2.05
N PHE A 608 23.89 7.22 2.86
CA PHE A 608 24.26 8.62 2.73
C PHE A 608 25.59 8.72 1.99
N ILE A 609 25.61 9.47 0.90
CA ILE A 609 26.82 9.79 0.14
C ILE A 609 27.11 11.27 0.35
N HIS A 610 28.17 11.58 1.09
CA HIS A 610 28.66 12.94 1.24
C HIS A 610 29.59 13.25 0.08
N SER A 611 29.09 14.07 -0.84
CA SER A 611 29.86 14.66 -1.94
C SER A 611 30.65 15.85 -1.43
N GLN A 612 31.96 15.85 -1.64
CA GLN A 612 32.87 16.94 -1.34
C GLN A 612 33.55 17.38 -2.64
N ALA A 613 33.24 18.60 -3.10
CA ALA A 613 33.80 19.19 -4.31
C ALA A 613 34.86 20.25 -3.95
N THR A 614 36.05 20.11 -4.55
CA THR A 614 37.20 21.01 -4.38
C THR A 614 37.72 21.50 -5.73
N ASN A 615 38.26 22.72 -5.74
CA ASN A 615 38.71 23.38 -6.95
C ASN A 615 40.19 23.79 -6.82
N SER A 616 41.03 23.17 -7.65
CA SER A 616 42.48 23.40 -7.71
C SER A 616 42.89 24.50 -8.69
N THR A 617 41.93 25.17 -9.34
CA THR A 617 42.21 26.29 -10.25
C THR A 617 42.32 27.62 -9.50
N LYS A 618 42.99 28.59 -10.14
CA LYS A 618 43.25 29.94 -9.60
C LYS A 618 42.04 30.89 -9.65
N THR A 619 40.91 30.45 -10.19
CA THR A 619 39.68 31.24 -10.25
C THR A 619 38.52 30.46 -9.63
N PRO A 620 37.61 31.12 -8.90
CA PRO A 620 36.50 30.44 -8.26
C PRO A 620 35.50 29.92 -9.30
N ILE A 621 34.98 28.72 -9.07
CA ILE A 621 33.87 28.16 -9.86
C ILE A 621 32.56 28.70 -9.28
N THR A 622 31.67 29.20 -10.13
CA THR A 622 30.40 29.81 -9.72
C THR A 622 29.19 29.14 -10.37
N ASN A 623 27.99 29.34 -9.80
CA ASN A 623 26.76 28.67 -10.22
C ASN A 623 26.89 27.15 -10.36
N PHE A 624 27.55 26.51 -9.39
CA PHE A 624 27.71 25.06 -9.36
C PHE A 624 26.37 24.37 -9.08
N VAL A 625 25.89 23.59 -10.04
CA VAL A 625 24.66 22.79 -9.95
C VAL A 625 24.99 21.32 -10.18
N PHE A 626 24.74 20.49 -9.17
CA PHE A 626 24.92 19.04 -9.19
C PHE A 626 23.56 18.36 -9.38
N LYS A 627 23.43 17.58 -10.46
CA LYS A 627 22.28 16.69 -10.73
C LYS A 627 22.78 15.23 -10.69
N ALA A 628 22.01 14.33 -10.07
CA ALA A 628 22.31 12.90 -10.03
C ALA A 628 21.06 12.06 -10.34
N ALA A 629 21.26 10.93 -11.02
CA ALA A 629 20.24 9.96 -11.37
C ALA A 629 20.69 8.53 -11.05
N VAL A 630 19.74 7.68 -10.65
CA VAL A 630 19.92 6.26 -10.33
C VAL A 630 18.82 5.44 -11.04
N PRO A 631 18.96 4.11 -11.17
CA PRO A 631 17.89 3.24 -11.67
C PRO A 631 16.56 3.42 -10.92
N LYS A 632 15.43 3.21 -11.60
CA LYS A 632 14.07 3.37 -11.05
C LYS A 632 13.75 2.48 -9.83
N THR A 633 14.57 1.46 -9.56
CA THR A 633 14.47 0.59 -8.37
C THR A 633 15.04 1.23 -7.10
N LEU A 634 15.72 2.38 -7.21
CA LEU A 634 16.33 3.13 -6.12
C LEU A 634 15.70 4.52 -6.01
N ASN A 635 15.31 4.92 -4.79
CA ASN A 635 14.86 6.28 -4.53
C ASN A 635 16.05 7.15 -4.11
N LEU A 636 16.28 8.26 -4.83
CA LEU A 636 17.35 9.23 -4.58
C LEU A 636 16.76 10.58 -4.17
N GLU A 637 17.32 11.14 -3.11
CA GLU A 637 16.97 12.45 -2.55
C GLU A 637 18.26 13.28 -2.41
N LEU A 638 18.29 14.47 -2.99
CA LEU A 638 19.41 15.40 -2.88
C LEU A 638 19.12 16.42 -1.77
N LEU A 639 19.94 16.43 -0.73
CA LEU A 639 19.88 17.49 0.29
C LEU A 639 20.50 18.78 -0.26
N PRO A 640 20.12 19.97 0.26
CA PRO A 640 20.64 21.24 -0.21
C PRO A 640 22.17 21.32 -0.04
N PRO A 641 22.91 21.87 -1.01
CA PRO A 641 24.36 22.05 -0.91
C PRO A 641 24.73 23.17 0.06
N THR A 642 25.97 23.18 0.55
CA THR A 642 26.47 24.25 1.45
C THR A 642 26.64 25.61 0.78
N GLY A 643 26.55 25.69 -0.55
CA GLY A 643 26.65 26.92 -1.33
C GLY A 643 26.56 26.65 -2.83
N THR A 644 26.78 27.69 -3.64
CA THR A 644 26.76 27.64 -5.12
C THR A 644 28.09 28.02 -5.77
N THR A 645 29.12 28.26 -4.96
CA THR A 645 30.47 28.66 -5.39
C THR A 645 31.54 27.78 -4.74
N ILE A 646 32.57 27.43 -5.51
CA ILE A 646 33.73 26.66 -5.02
C ILE A 646 34.96 27.58 -5.08
N PRO A 647 35.58 27.94 -3.94
CA PRO A 647 36.74 28.82 -3.88
C PRO A 647 37.94 28.31 -4.71
N SER A 648 38.83 29.22 -5.13
CA SER A 648 40.07 28.87 -5.83
C SER A 648 41.13 28.25 -4.90
N ASP A 649 42.15 27.64 -5.50
CA ASP A 649 43.35 27.13 -4.82
C ASP A 649 43.08 26.19 -3.62
N ASN A 650 42.00 25.38 -3.69
CA ASN A 650 41.51 24.50 -2.63
C ASN A 650 41.25 25.19 -1.28
N SER A 651 41.00 26.50 -1.27
CA SER A 651 40.78 27.29 -0.04
C SER A 651 39.45 27.02 0.67
N GLY A 652 38.56 26.23 0.05
CA GLY A 652 37.34 25.72 0.67
C GLY A 652 36.68 24.62 -0.16
N ASP A 653 35.76 23.88 0.44
CA ASP A 653 35.04 22.77 -0.17
C ASP A 653 33.52 22.98 -0.17
N LEU A 654 32.87 22.60 -1.27
CA LEU A 654 31.41 22.57 -1.37
C LEU A 654 30.94 21.15 -1.02
N ARG A 655 30.02 21.03 -0.05
CA ARG A 655 29.47 19.75 0.38
C ARG A 655 28.01 19.61 -0.01
N GLN A 656 27.63 18.41 -0.43
CA GLN A 656 26.24 18.04 -0.67
C GLN A 656 26.02 16.58 -0.29
N THR A 657 24.94 16.30 0.42
CA THR A 657 24.60 14.94 0.84
C THR A 657 23.53 14.35 -0.08
N ILE A 658 23.81 13.18 -0.65
CA ILE A 658 22.89 12.38 -1.45
C ILE A 658 22.37 11.26 -0.55
N LYS A 659 21.06 11.13 -0.42
CA LYS A 659 20.41 10.07 0.36
C LYS A 659 19.79 9.07 -0.62
N ILE A 660 20.16 7.80 -0.50
CA ILE A 660 19.68 6.72 -1.37
C ILE A 660 19.01 5.65 -0.51
N LEU A 661 17.76 5.34 -0.85
CA LEU A 661 17.03 4.21 -0.28
C LEU A 661 17.17 3.01 -1.22
N ASN A 662 17.78 1.92 -0.74
CA ASN A 662 17.95 0.67 -1.50
C ASN A 662 17.21 -0.48 -0.77
N PRO A 663 15.89 -0.64 -0.99
CA PRO A 663 15.12 -1.67 -0.31
C PRO A 663 15.49 -3.09 -0.76
N ASN A 664 15.93 -3.26 -2.02
CA ASN A 664 16.12 -4.55 -2.69
C ASN A 664 17.57 -5.05 -2.71
N LYS A 665 18.52 -4.28 -2.14
CA LYS A 665 19.98 -4.58 -2.13
C LYS A 665 20.60 -4.71 -3.53
N GLU A 666 20.02 -4.02 -4.51
CA GLU A 666 20.51 -4.05 -5.89
C GLU A 666 21.82 -3.28 -6.05
N LYS A 667 22.67 -3.71 -7.00
CA LYS A 667 23.96 -3.08 -7.27
C LYS A 667 23.80 -1.63 -7.71
N LEU A 668 24.27 -0.70 -6.87
CA LEU A 668 24.21 0.73 -7.12
C LEU A 668 24.94 1.11 -8.43
N ARG A 669 24.26 1.92 -9.25
CA ARG A 669 24.80 2.65 -10.41
C ARG A 669 24.27 4.06 -10.37
N MET A 670 25.07 5.06 -10.72
CA MET A 670 24.68 6.47 -10.67
C MET A 670 25.24 7.23 -11.87
N ARG A 671 24.42 8.06 -12.52
CA ARG A 671 24.89 9.05 -13.49
C ARG A 671 24.82 10.44 -12.87
N ILE A 672 25.91 11.19 -12.95
CA ILE A 672 26.02 12.56 -12.43
C ILE A 672 26.23 13.54 -13.58
N LYS A 673 25.64 14.73 -13.43
CA LYS A 673 25.77 15.87 -14.34
C LYS A 673 26.07 17.12 -13.51
N LEU A 674 27.14 17.82 -13.87
CA LEU A 674 27.59 19.05 -13.26
C LEU A 674 27.41 20.18 -14.27
N ASN A 675 26.69 21.24 -13.91
CA ASN A 675 26.70 22.49 -14.66
C ASN A 675 27.40 23.55 -13.80
N TYR A 676 28.38 24.27 -14.35
CA TYR A 676 29.11 25.31 -13.61
C TYR A 676 29.68 26.38 -14.54
N LEU A 677 29.96 27.57 -13.99
CA LEU A 677 30.66 28.65 -14.67
C LEU A 677 32.14 28.66 -14.25
N TYR A 678 33.03 28.60 -15.24
CA TYR A 678 34.46 28.80 -15.06
C TYR A 678 34.91 29.95 -15.96
N ASN A 679 35.52 31.01 -15.41
CA ASN A 679 35.87 32.23 -16.16
C ASN A 679 34.69 32.80 -17.01
N ASN A 680 33.47 32.77 -16.47
CA ASN A 680 32.21 33.13 -17.13
C ASN A 680 31.83 32.29 -18.37
N SER A 681 32.52 31.19 -18.67
CA SER A 681 32.03 30.20 -19.65
C SER A 681 31.25 29.06 -18.96
N PRO A 682 30.08 28.66 -19.50
CA PRO A 682 29.34 27.53 -18.99
C PRO A 682 29.98 26.21 -19.41
N ILE A 683 30.24 25.35 -18.44
CA ILE A 683 30.76 23.99 -18.62
C ILE A 683 29.72 23.00 -18.07
N SER A 684 29.48 21.92 -18.83
CA SER A 684 28.61 20.81 -18.46
C SER A 684 29.42 19.52 -18.52
N ASP A 685 29.73 18.93 -17.35
CA ASP A 685 30.43 17.65 -17.23
C ASP A 685 29.46 16.53 -16.84
N GLU A 686 29.51 15.40 -17.54
CA GLU A 686 28.74 14.19 -17.20
C GLU A 686 29.67 13.00 -16.91
N ALA A 687 29.29 12.14 -15.96
CA ALA A 687 29.99 10.90 -15.64
C ALA A 687 29.03 9.79 -15.18
N GLU A 688 29.36 8.54 -15.51
CA GLU A 688 28.64 7.34 -15.06
C GLU A 688 29.50 6.53 -14.09
N LEU A 689 28.98 6.31 -12.88
CA LEU A 689 29.62 5.63 -11.76
C LEU A 689 29.01 4.24 -11.60
N ASN A 690 29.78 3.21 -11.95
CA ASN A 690 29.37 1.80 -11.92
C ASN A 690 30.21 0.94 -10.96
N THR A 691 31.13 1.57 -10.22
CA THR A 691 32.21 0.95 -9.44
C THR A 691 32.07 1.18 -7.93
N PHE A 692 30.84 1.20 -7.41
CA PHE A 692 30.57 1.21 -5.98
C PHE A 692 30.96 -0.13 -5.32
N SER A 693 31.47 -0.07 -4.07
CA SER A 693 31.81 -1.24 -3.26
C SER A 693 30.56 -2.05 -2.91
N GLU A 694 30.70 -3.37 -2.73
CA GLU A 694 29.60 -4.25 -2.28
C GLU A 694 28.97 -3.75 -0.97
N GLN A 695 29.77 -3.19 -0.06
CA GLN A 695 29.30 -2.63 1.21
C GLN A 695 28.29 -1.47 1.05
N CYS A 696 28.25 -0.82 -0.13
CA CYS A 696 27.29 0.24 -0.45
C CYS A 696 25.90 -0.31 -0.83
N TYR A 697 25.75 -1.61 -1.11
CA TYR A 697 24.47 -2.21 -1.54
C TYR A 697 24.09 -3.55 -0.88
N SER A 698 25.04 -4.27 -0.27
CA SER A 698 24.81 -5.53 0.48
C SER A 698 23.96 -5.34 1.74
#